data_AF-A0A1Q9EP54-F1
#
_entry.id   AF-A0A1Q9EP54-F1
#
_cell.length_a   1.000
_cell.length_b   1.000
_cell.length_c   1.000
_cell.angle_alpha   90.00
_cell.angle_beta   90.00
_cell.angle_gamma   90.00
#
_symmetry.space_group_name_H-M   'P 1'
#
loop_
_entity.id
_entity.type
_entity.pdbx_description
1 polymer ?
#
loop_
_entity_poly.entity_id
_entity_poly.type
_entity_poly.pdbx_seq_one_letter_code
_entity_poly.pdbx_strand_id
1 'polypeptide(L)'
;MAEIAASQAESAFQTLRPQFRFMMHDAWENALFVHWPVPPEVVANLLPRGLEPDVLEGSAWVGLVLLTERGVSAAHPLGRAIVRPIDHLGANVRTYVRHNGVPGIFFWSLECSSVLASLGARLAGIPYYPASMEREVDQEPFAKSSEESKPLAAEGFAFKFSSTRSGLFHRPSVSAQWHLLPESSDEKFSQRATWFVERYSVYAAWPLGQGPLLLRGDVEHPQWPVQPAALDHLTAGPLLEAAGLEQLAAQDSSGEVKPHVCFSRGVGPVNFWMLAGATFHRSPCDQHDFSGRIVAWSPSLRVGAEFVLQGKKDAGGSAGIRLLGFGDTLAGMDKKKSALSPSCQLSLRDGLHEATVVPVCAAPRSPRAMPANGGLNESPILKKYVENGDVVGICVSGGLDSKTVALRLRLAGVKVKCFTADIGQPDEEDVNDVVKKMAPCGVETIVVDLKDEIAEGAFEAVAAQAMYDGGYWQSTGIGRYVTARGLLAEMKKHGCTVLSHGATGRGNDQVRFERYVNVIDPSFKVYAPWRDPVLLEEFPGRSQMLTFLQKHGIDHKIVSQASKRYSTDANICGLSNEAEDLESMQTPITIVNPVMGVWPKDAPDKQEEITLKFEKGRCTQINGKAVTPLQAVQQANTIAGRNGIGLCQALENRILGTKSRGVYEAPGMALLGHAVTCVYMAVLDRRSTLLFRQLSAHISDQIYDGRYFDPSTRTAINAVWQLAEPASGTVKLGLHKGHMNFLALTDCAQSIYFEEDSSMEASAGLNPASSQGYLEVSSVEAKAMAKAGLIDTGSVWAKRQKK
;
A
#
# COMPACT_ATOMS: atom_id res chain seq x y z
N MET A 1 41.54 6.39 -14.59
CA MET A 1 41.23 6.01 -13.18
C MET A 1 39.89 6.59 -12.72
N ALA A 2 39.57 7.87 -12.98
CA ALA A 2 38.27 8.47 -12.62
C ALA A 2 37.07 7.96 -13.45
N GLU A 3 37.25 7.67 -14.74
CA GLU A 3 36.18 7.12 -15.60
C GLU A 3 35.86 5.65 -15.30
N ILE A 4 36.87 4.86 -14.90
CA ILE A 4 36.71 3.45 -14.51
C ILE A 4 35.98 3.34 -13.15
N ALA A 5 36.20 4.30 -12.25
CA ALA A 5 35.51 4.37 -10.96
C ALA A 5 34.06 4.89 -11.07
N ALA A 6 33.72 5.60 -12.15
CA ALA A 6 32.35 6.03 -12.45
C ALA A 6 31.54 4.87 -13.05
N SER A 7 32.10 4.12 -14.01
CA SER A 7 31.39 2.98 -14.62
C SER A 7 31.20 1.80 -13.66
N GLN A 8 32.16 1.56 -12.75
CA GLN A 8 32.04 0.53 -11.70
C GLN A 8 31.07 0.92 -10.57
N ALA A 9 30.88 2.22 -10.30
CA ALA A 9 29.86 2.68 -9.37
C ALA A 9 28.47 2.58 -9.99
N GLU A 10 28.33 2.88 -11.28
CA GLU A 10 27.05 2.78 -12.01
C GLU A 10 26.57 1.32 -12.15
N SER A 11 27.48 0.37 -12.37
CA SER A 11 27.14 -1.07 -12.40
C SER A 11 26.82 -1.67 -11.01
N ALA A 12 27.46 -1.17 -9.95
CA ALA A 12 27.14 -1.52 -8.57
C ALA A 12 25.81 -0.89 -8.07
N PHE A 13 25.37 0.22 -8.69
CA PHE A 13 24.09 0.87 -8.38
C PHE A 13 22.88 0.24 -9.10
N GLN A 14 23.08 -0.44 -10.23
CA GLN A 14 22.03 -1.20 -10.92
C GLN A 14 21.62 -2.48 -10.16
N THR A 15 22.51 -3.04 -9.33
CA THR A 15 22.35 -4.35 -8.68
C THR A 15 21.55 -4.33 -7.37
N LEU A 16 21.23 -3.15 -6.82
CA LEU A 16 20.60 -2.99 -5.49
C LEU A 16 19.14 -2.50 -5.50
N ARG A 17 18.51 -2.35 -6.67
CA ARG A 17 17.09 -1.99 -6.78
C ARG A 17 16.27 -3.26 -7.06
N PRO A 18 15.09 -3.46 -6.44
CA PRO A 18 14.18 -4.48 -6.91
C PRO A 18 13.64 -3.99 -8.26
N GLN A 19 14.32 -4.36 -9.34
CA GLN A 19 13.85 -4.14 -10.69
C GLN A 19 12.67 -5.08 -10.90
N PHE A 20 11.45 -4.57 -10.79
CA PHE A 20 10.27 -5.35 -11.13
C PHE A 20 9.99 -5.15 -12.61
N ARG A 21 10.22 -6.19 -13.40
CA ARG A 21 9.69 -6.26 -14.76
C ARG A 21 8.16 -6.25 -14.61
N PHE A 22 7.50 -5.28 -15.23
CA PHE A 22 6.04 -5.16 -15.13
C PHE A 22 5.34 -5.38 -16.47
N MET A 23 6.02 -5.05 -17.58
CA MET A 23 5.47 -5.17 -18.93
C MET A 23 6.56 -5.61 -19.91
N MET A 24 6.16 -6.39 -20.90
CA MET A 24 7.04 -6.87 -21.97
C MET A 24 6.33 -6.79 -23.29
N HIS A 25 7.12 -6.49 -24.32
CA HIS A 25 6.75 -6.62 -25.72
C HIS A 25 7.67 -7.67 -26.32
N ASP A 26 7.08 -8.57 -27.11
CA ASP A 26 7.87 -9.54 -27.87
C ASP A 26 8.67 -8.81 -28.96
N ALA A 27 8.06 -7.82 -29.63
CA ALA A 27 8.74 -6.93 -30.57
C ALA A 27 7.99 -5.60 -30.75
N TRP A 28 8.72 -4.54 -31.08
CA TRP A 28 8.21 -3.33 -31.72
C TRP A 28 8.62 -3.36 -33.19
N GLU A 29 7.67 -3.27 -34.10
CA GLU A 29 7.87 -3.44 -35.54
C GLU A 29 7.38 -2.21 -36.31
N ASN A 30 7.94 -2.01 -37.50
CA ASN A 30 7.50 -0.98 -38.45
C ASN A 30 7.40 0.42 -37.81
N ALA A 31 8.45 0.81 -37.07
CA ALA A 31 8.49 2.04 -36.33
C ALA A 31 9.00 3.19 -37.22
N LEU A 32 8.11 4.10 -37.60
CA LEU A 32 8.46 5.40 -38.19
C LEU A 32 8.69 6.40 -37.07
N PHE A 33 9.82 7.11 -37.13
CA PHE A 33 10.11 8.22 -36.22
C PHE A 33 10.26 9.52 -37.00
N VAL A 34 9.52 10.54 -36.60
CA VAL A 34 9.55 11.89 -37.17
C VAL A 34 9.93 12.86 -36.06
N HIS A 35 11.04 13.58 -36.21
CA HIS A 35 11.56 14.46 -35.17
C HIS A 35 11.74 15.89 -35.66
N TRP A 36 11.15 16.86 -34.95
CA TRP A 36 11.32 18.28 -35.25
C TRP A 36 12.23 18.94 -34.21
N PRO A 37 13.22 19.74 -34.67
CA PRO A 37 13.97 20.60 -33.77
C PRO A 37 13.06 21.75 -33.32
N VAL A 38 13.05 22.03 -32.03
CA VAL A 38 12.33 23.15 -31.44
C VAL A 38 13.23 23.90 -30.47
N PRO A 39 12.97 25.21 -30.23
CA PRO A 39 13.68 25.94 -29.20
C PRO A 39 13.51 25.25 -27.83
N PRO A 40 14.59 25.06 -27.04
CA PRO A 40 14.51 24.36 -25.76
C PRO A 40 13.45 24.89 -24.79
N GLU A 41 13.18 26.19 -24.82
CA GLU A 41 12.16 26.86 -24.03
C GLU A 41 10.73 26.36 -24.31
N VAL A 42 10.42 25.98 -25.56
CA VAL A 42 9.10 25.45 -25.94
C VAL A 42 8.84 24.14 -25.20
N VAL A 43 9.85 23.26 -25.19
CA VAL A 43 9.77 21.98 -24.47
C VAL A 43 9.78 22.22 -22.96
N ALA A 44 10.69 23.06 -22.46
CA ALA A 44 10.82 23.34 -21.02
C ALA A 44 9.51 23.83 -20.39
N ASN A 45 8.74 24.65 -21.11
CA ASN A 45 7.46 25.18 -20.63
C ASN A 45 6.36 24.12 -20.50
N LEU A 46 6.48 23.00 -21.22
CA LEU A 46 5.51 21.90 -21.23
C LEU A 46 5.95 20.71 -20.37
N LEU A 47 7.15 20.76 -19.77
CA LEU A 47 7.68 19.69 -18.93
C LEU A 47 7.25 19.85 -17.46
N PRO A 48 6.95 18.72 -16.78
CA PRO A 48 6.85 18.69 -15.33
C PRO A 48 8.12 19.19 -14.64
N ARG A 49 7.97 19.82 -13.47
CA ARG A 49 9.11 20.28 -12.65
C ARG A 49 10.08 19.12 -12.38
N GLY A 50 11.35 19.37 -12.63
CA GLY A 50 12.44 18.42 -12.43
C GLY A 50 12.92 17.74 -13.71
N LEU A 51 12.17 17.79 -14.82
CA LEU A 51 12.67 17.41 -16.14
C LEU A 51 13.26 18.62 -16.86
N GLU A 52 14.43 18.43 -17.45
CA GLU A 52 15.08 19.42 -18.31
C GLU A 52 15.10 18.88 -19.74
N PRO A 53 14.91 19.71 -20.78
CA PRO A 53 15.06 19.28 -22.16
C PRO A 53 16.46 18.71 -22.40
N ASP A 54 16.54 17.52 -22.99
CA ASP A 54 17.80 17.00 -23.50
C ASP A 54 18.05 17.61 -24.88
N VAL A 55 19.16 18.33 -25.02
CA VAL A 55 19.47 19.08 -26.24
C VAL A 55 20.49 18.34 -27.08
N LEU A 56 20.22 18.30 -28.39
CA LEU A 56 21.14 17.83 -29.41
C LEU A 56 21.29 18.95 -30.44
N GLU A 57 22.53 19.31 -30.77
CA GLU A 57 22.85 20.40 -31.71
C GLU A 57 22.19 21.73 -31.31
N GLY A 58 22.09 21.99 -30.00
CA GLY A 58 21.52 23.24 -29.45
C GLY A 58 19.99 23.33 -29.49
N SER A 59 19.31 22.31 -30.02
CA SER A 59 17.84 22.26 -30.06
C SER A 59 17.30 21.19 -29.11
N ALA A 60 16.10 21.42 -28.57
CA ALA A 60 15.29 20.32 -28.04
C ALA A 60 14.53 19.66 -29.19
N TRP A 61 14.00 18.47 -28.95
CA TRP A 61 13.38 17.67 -30.01
C TRP A 61 12.02 17.13 -29.60
N VAL A 62 11.04 17.26 -30.51
CA VAL A 62 9.73 16.63 -30.43
C VAL A 62 9.71 15.46 -31.39
N GLY A 63 9.31 14.29 -30.92
CA GLY A 63 9.19 13.08 -31.72
C GLY A 63 7.74 12.62 -31.85
N LEU A 64 7.33 12.29 -33.07
CA LEU A 64 6.16 11.48 -33.38
C LEU A 64 6.64 10.09 -33.81
N VAL A 65 6.19 9.04 -33.12
CA VAL A 65 6.53 7.66 -33.46
C VAL A 65 5.27 6.88 -33.77
N LEU A 66 5.22 6.26 -34.94
CA LEU A 66 4.14 5.39 -35.39
C LEU A 66 4.68 3.97 -35.47
N LEU A 67 4.11 3.02 -34.74
CA LEU A 67 4.68 1.69 -34.60
C LEU A 67 3.62 0.59 -34.42
N THR A 68 4.08 -0.65 -34.52
CA THR A 68 3.31 -1.86 -34.17
C THR A 68 3.96 -2.54 -32.98
N GLU A 69 3.18 -2.80 -31.95
CA GLU A 69 3.63 -3.44 -30.72
C GLU A 69 3.10 -4.87 -30.68
N ARG A 70 4.00 -5.86 -30.68
CA ARG A 70 3.70 -7.30 -30.71
C ARG A 70 3.88 -7.94 -29.34
N GLY A 71 2.99 -8.86 -29.00
CA GLY A 71 3.13 -9.73 -27.83
C GLY A 71 3.10 -8.98 -26.50
N VAL A 72 2.35 -7.89 -26.41
CA VAL A 72 2.28 -7.06 -25.20
C VAL A 72 1.68 -7.88 -24.07
N SER A 73 2.47 -8.14 -23.02
CA SER A 73 2.07 -9.01 -21.92
C SER A 73 2.62 -8.53 -20.57
N ALA A 74 1.92 -8.90 -19.50
CA ALA A 74 2.41 -8.71 -18.14
C ALA A 74 3.68 -9.54 -17.91
N ALA A 75 4.65 -8.96 -17.21
CA ALA A 75 5.91 -9.65 -16.90
C ALA A 75 5.79 -10.76 -15.86
N HIS A 76 4.81 -10.67 -14.96
CA HIS A 76 4.61 -11.63 -13.89
C HIS A 76 3.89 -12.91 -14.38
N PRO A 77 4.31 -14.12 -13.96
CA PRO A 77 3.71 -15.39 -14.41
C PRO A 77 2.20 -15.50 -14.18
N LEU A 78 1.69 -14.98 -13.05
CA LEU A 78 0.25 -14.93 -12.77
C LEU A 78 -0.48 -13.96 -13.73
N GLY A 79 0.15 -12.86 -14.12
CA GLY A 79 -0.41 -11.90 -15.08
C GLY A 79 -0.53 -12.51 -16.48
N ARG A 80 0.49 -13.25 -16.94
CA ARG A 80 0.46 -14.00 -18.22
C ARG A 80 -0.59 -15.09 -18.26
N ALA A 81 -0.96 -15.66 -17.11
CA ALA A 81 -2.01 -16.68 -17.03
C ALA A 81 -3.42 -16.08 -17.15
N ILE A 82 -3.58 -14.80 -16.81
CA ILE A 82 -4.88 -14.10 -16.79
C ILE A 82 -5.12 -13.32 -18.08
N VAL A 83 -4.09 -12.67 -18.64
CA VAL A 83 -4.19 -11.83 -19.83
C VAL A 83 -3.29 -12.39 -20.93
N ARG A 84 -3.88 -12.79 -22.06
CA ARG A 84 -3.12 -13.24 -23.24
C ARG A 84 -2.31 -12.08 -23.83
N PRO A 85 -1.14 -12.35 -24.44
CA PRO A 85 -0.39 -11.33 -25.18
C PRO A 85 -1.26 -10.68 -26.26
N ILE A 86 -1.12 -9.35 -26.43
CA ILE A 86 -1.92 -8.56 -27.36
C ILE A 86 -1.00 -7.85 -28.34
N ASP A 87 -1.37 -7.89 -29.62
CA ASP A 87 -0.76 -7.05 -30.65
C ASP A 87 -1.61 -5.79 -30.86
N HIS A 88 -0.97 -4.63 -31.02
CA HIS A 88 -1.69 -3.40 -31.29
C HIS A 88 -0.83 -2.37 -32.06
N LEU A 89 -1.50 -1.33 -32.59
CA LEU A 89 -0.86 -0.18 -33.22
C LEU A 89 -0.73 0.94 -32.19
N GLY A 90 0.39 1.65 -32.24
CA GLY A 90 0.70 2.78 -31.36
C GLY A 90 1.10 4.02 -32.16
N ALA A 91 0.67 5.18 -31.68
CA ALA A 91 1.25 6.46 -32.07
C ALA A 91 1.65 7.19 -30.78
N ASN A 92 2.87 7.69 -30.69
CA ASN A 92 3.31 8.45 -29.52
C ASN A 92 3.92 9.79 -29.90
N VAL A 93 3.48 10.82 -29.18
CA VAL A 93 4.04 12.17 -29.20
C VAL A 93 4.89 12.33 -27.95
N ARG A 94 6.20 12.49 -28.14
CA ARG A 94 7.20 12.45 -27.07
C ARG A 94 8.25 13.54 -27.21
N THR A 95 9.02 13.73 -26.15
CA THR A 95 10.25 14.53 -26.16
C THR A 95 11.37 13.86 -25.39
N TYR A 96 12.56 14.44 -25.48
CA TYR A 96 13.80 13.96 -24.91
C TYR A 96 14.17 14.81 -23.72
N VAL A 97 14.42 14.16 -22.60
CA VAL A 97 14.59 14.84 -21.31
C VAL A 97 15.77 14.28 -20.54
N ARG A 98 16.32 15.08 -19.64
CA ARG A 98 17.24 14.64 -18.60
C ARG A 98 16.60 14.85 -17.24
N HIS A 99 16.83 13.88 -16.36
CA HIS A 99 16.57 14.03 -14.93
C HIS A 99 17.83 13.66 -14.15
N ASN A 100 18.42 14.64 -13.46
CA ASN A 100 19.69 14.49 -12.73
C ASN A 100 20.80 13.86 -13.59
N GLY A 101 20.90 14.30 -14.85
CA GLY A 101 21.91 13.81 -15.80
C GLY A 101 21.55 12.51 -16.52
N VAL A 102 20.46 11.82 -16.16
CA VAL A 102 20.05 10.60 -16.85
C VAL A 102 19.13 10.91 -18.02
N PRO A 103 19.53 10.59 -19.28
CA PRO A 103 18.70 10.82 -20.46
C PRO A 103 17.53 9.85 -20.53
N GLY A 104 16.39 10.31 -21.04
CA GLY A 104 15.21 9.50 -21.24
C GLY A 104 14.19 10.17 -22.15
N ILE A 105 13.01 9.56 -22.24
CA ILE A 105 11.86 10.08 -23.00
C ILE A 105 10.71 10.45 -22.08
N PHE A 106 9.92 11.45 -22.47
CA PHE A 106 8.68 11.84 -21.82
C PHE A 106 7.56 11.88 -22.86
N PHE A 107 6.41 11.28 -22.56
CA PHE A 107 5.26 11.24 -23.47
C PHE A 107 4.26 12.34 -23.13
N TRP A 108 3.87 13.14 -24.12
CA TRP A 108 2.72 14.04 -24.01
C TRP A 108 1.42 13.34 -24.41
N SER A 109 1.49 12.50 -25.42
CA SER A 109 0.35 11.73 -25.90
C SER A 109 0.77 10.36 -26.39
N LEU A 110 -0.08 9.36 -26.16
CA LEU A 110 0.12 8.03 -26.70
C LEU A 110 -1.22 7.40 -27.10
N GLU A 111 -1.48 7.30 -28.39
CA GLU A 111 -2.65 6.68 -28.95
C GLU A 111 -2.41 5.16 -29.09
N CYS A 112 -3.42 4.35 -28.77
CA CYS A 112 -3.33 2.90 -28.79
C CYS A 112 -4.60 2.26 -29.37
N SER A 113 -4.44 1.33 -30.33
CA SER A 113 -5.60 0.63 -30.93
C SER A 113 -6.26 -0.41 -30.03
N SER A 114 -5.64 -0.76 -28.90
CA SER A 114 -6.19 -1.66 -27.89
C SER A 114 -6.71 -0.91 -26.67
N VAL A 115 -8.03 -0.98 -26.46
CA VAL A 115 -8.68 -0.41 -25.25
C VAL A 115 -8.13 -1.05 -23.97
N LEU A 116 -7.80 -2.35 -24.00
CA LEU A 116 -7.28 -3.05 -22.83
C LEU A 116 -5.85 -2.64 -22.49
N ALA A 117 -4.97 -2.53 -23.51
CA ALA A 117 -3.59 -2.09 -23.31
C ALA A 117 -3.54 -0.63 -22.83
N SER A 118 -4.38 0.25 -23.42
CA SER A 118 -4.47 1.65 -23.00
C SER A 118 -4.94 1.81 -21.55
N LEU A 119 -5.94 1.05 -21.09
CA LEU A 119 -6.39 1.10 -19.70
C LEU A 119 -5.27 0.67 -18.72
N GLY A 120 -4.52 -0.38 -19.06
CA GLY A 120 -3.40 -0.88 -18.26
C GLY A 120 -2.26 0.13 -18.14
N ALA A 121 -1.86 0.76 -19.24
CA ALA A 121 -0.77 1.73 -19.22
C ALA A 121 -1.16 3.08 -18.57
N ARG A 122 -2.43 3.49 -18.65
CA ARG A 122 -2.94 4.65 -17.89
C ARG A 122 -2.84 4.44 -16.38
N LEU A 123 -2.99 3.20 -15.90
CA LEU A 123 -2.77 2.90 -14.50
C LEU A 123 -1.33 3.18 -14.06
N ALA A 124 -0.34 3.18 -14.96
CA ALA A 124 1.07 3.48 -14.68
C ALA A 124 1.49 4.94 -14.93
N GLY A 125 0.56 5.83 -15.27
CA GLY A 125 0.79 7.28 -15.36
C GLY A 125 1.20 7.77 -16.74
N ILE A 126 1.18 6.87 -17.71
CA ILE A 126 1.50 7.18 -19.10
C ILE A 126 0.21 7.63 -19.79
N PRO A 127 0.22 8.72 -20.60
CA PRO A 127 -0.98 9.30 -21.20
C PRO A 127 -1.49 8.47 -22.39
N TYR A 128 -1.92 7.23 -22.14
CA TYR A 128 -2.53 6.36 -23.15
C TYR A 128 -3.97 6.79 -23.45
N TYR A 129 -4.31 6.88 -24.73
CA TYR A 129 -5.64 7.20 -25.24
C TYR A 129 -6.10 6.10 -26.23
N PRO A 130 -7.30 5.52 -26.06
CA PRO A 130 -7.85 4.63 -27.07
C PRO A 130 -8.02 5.34 -28.41
N ALA A 131 -7.64 4.70 -29.52
CA ALA A 131 -7.77 5.25 -30.86
C ALA A 131 -8.18 4.18 -31.89
N SER A 132 -8.92 4.58 -32.91
CA SER A 132 -9.08 3.77 -34.12
C SER A 132 -7.84 3.95 -34.98
N MET A 133 -7.18 2.86 -35.37
CA MET A 133 -5.95 2.92 -36.15
C MET A 133 -5.94 1.92 -37.28
N GLU A 134 -5.35 2.32 -38.40
CA GLU A 134 -5.14 1.49 -39.57
C GLU A 134 -3.71 1.65 -40.06
N ARG A 135 -3.15 0.57 -40.59
CA ARG A 135 -1.83 0.58 -41.21
C ARG A 135 -1.87 -0.30 -42.44
N GLU A 136 -1.45 0.27 -43.57
CA GLU A 136 -1.26 -0.45 -44.82
C GLU A 136 0.23 -0.48 -45.14
N VAL A 137 0.70 -1.63 -45.61
CA VAL A 137 2.04 -1.80 -46.15
C VAL A 137 1.85 -2.35 -47.55
N ASP A 138 2.37 -1.67 -48.57
CA ASP A 138 2.31 -2.15 -49.95
C ASP A 138 3.21 -3.41 -50.08
N GLN A 139 2.57 -4.57 -49.87
CA GLN A 139 3.10 -5.95 -49.87
C GLN A 139 4.03 -6.34 -48.69
N GLU A 140 3.64 -7.38 -47.94
CA GLU A 140 4.51 -8.00 -46.91
C GLU A 140 5.64 -8.81 -47.56
N PRO A 141 6.92 -8.55 -47.24
CA PRO A 141 7.97 -9.53 -47.45
C PRO A 141 8.10 -10.36 -46.17
N PHE A 142 7.66 -11.61 -46.26
CA PHE A 142 8.09 -12.81 -45.51
C PHE A 142 6.92 -13.69 -45.06
N ALA A 143 6.47 -14.52 -46.00
CA ALA A 143 5.98 -15.83 -45.65
C ALA A 143 7.11 -16.63 -44.95
N LYS A 144 6.76 -17.34 -43.88
CA LYS A 144 7.62 -18.30 -43.18
C LYS A 144 8.29 -19.28 -44.16
N SER A 145 9.57 -19.11 -44.45
CA SER A 145 10.45 -20.21 -44.83
C SER A 145 11.91 -19.85 -44.63
N SER A 146 12.62 -20.81 -44.04
CA SER A 146 14.07 -20.94 -43.96
C SER A 146 14.78 -20.74 -45.31
N GLU A 147 16.06 -20.36 -45.19
CA GLU A 147 17.10 -20.21 -46.22
C GLU A 147 17.30 -18.81 -46.83
N GLU A 148 18.59 -18.50 -46.96
CA GLU A 148 19.23 -17.25 -47.33
C GLU A 148 18.55 -16.54 -48.51
N SER A 149 18.28 -15.23 -48.37
CA SER A 149 17.84 -14.41 -49.49
C SER A 149 18.29 -12.94 -49.38
N LYS A 150 18.83 -12.47 -50.50
CA LYS A 150 19.52 -11.20 -50.79
C LYS A 150 18.73 -9.94 -50.38
N PRO A 151 19.41 -8.80 -50.14
CA PRO A 151 18.75 -7.50 -49.95
C PRO A 151 18.03 -7.09 -51.24
N LEU A 152 16.70 -7.00 -51.19
CA LEU A 152 15.90 -6.36 -52.23
C LEU A 152 16.18 -4.85 -52.23
N ALA A 153 16.44 -4.33 -53.42
CA ALA A 153 16.85 -2.96 -53.67
C ALA A 153 15.79 -1.90 -53.28
N ALA A 154 16.31 -0.73 -52.92
CA ALA A 154 15.65 0.43 -52.33
C ALA A 154 14.79 1.26 -53.30
N GLU A 155 13.72 0.71 -53.88
CA GLU A 155 12.72 1.52 -54.59
C GLU A 155 11.28 1.11 -54.24
N GLY A 156 10.57 2.00 -53.55
CA GLY A 156 9.10 2.09 -53.65
C GLY A 156 8.22 1.49 -52.53
N PHE A 157 8.76 1.06 -51.38
CA PHE A 157 7.91 0.61 -50.27
C PHE A 157 7.17 1.79 -49.63
N ALA A 158 5.91 1.99 -49.99
CA ALA A 158 5.05 2.97 -49.36
C ALA A 158 4.32 2.35 -48.15
N PHE A 159 4.45 3.00 -47.01
CA PHE A 159 3.72 2.68 -45.80
C PHE A 159 2.65 3.73 -45.60
N LYS A 160 1.49 3.33 -45.08
CA LYS A 160 0.44 4.25 -44.66
C LYS A 160 0.03 3.93 -43.23
N PHE A 161 -0.17 4.97 -42.44
CA PHE A 161 -0.64 4.85 -41.07
C PHE A 161 -1.67 5.93 -40.78
N SER A 162 -2.79 5.56 -40.16
CA SER A 162 -3.78 6.49 -39.67
C SER A 162 -4.15 6.16 -38.22
N SER A 163 -4.39 7.20 -37.43
CA SER A 163 -4.86 7.09 -36.05
C SER A 163 -5.85 8.21 -35.76
N THR A 164 -6.96 7.88 -35.12
CA THR A 164 -7.97 8.83 -34.65
C THR A 164 -8.39 8.49 -33.22
N ARG A 165 -8.12 9.38 -32.27
CA ARG A 165 -8.46 9.21 -30.86
C ARG A 165 -9.97 9.08 -30.67
N SER A 166 -10.37 8.09 -29.88
CA SER A 166 -11.77 7.85 -29.53
C SER A 166 -12.28 8.91 -28.56
N GLY A 167 -13.42 9.54 -28.87
CA GLY A 167 -14.02 10.59 -28.02
C GLY A 167 -15.34 11.13 -28.57
N LEU A 168 -16.13 11.80 -27.71
CA LEU A 168 -17.45 12.38 -28.04
C LEU A 168 -17.37 13.80 -28.65
N PHE A 169 -16.41 14.62 -28.25
CA PHE A 169 -16.36 16.05 -28.63
C PHE A 169 -15.03 16.52 -29.23
N HIS A 170 -13.93 15.77 -29.04
CA HIS A 170 -12.61 16.10 -29.60
C HIS A 170 -11.89 14.82 -29.98
N ARG A 171 -11.51 14.69 -31.26
CA ARG A 171 -10.89 13.48 -31.85
C ARG A 171 -9.58 13.81 -32.56
N PRO A 172 -8.49 14.07 -31.81
CA PRO A 172 -7.16 14.23 -32.37
C PRO A 172 -6.79 13.08 -33.30
N SER A 173 -6.13 13.39 -34.42
CA SER A 173 -5.80 12.40 -35.45
C SER A 173 -4.42 12.65 -36.04
N VAL A 174 -3.80 11.57 -36.50
CA VAL A 174 -2.57 11.60 -37.30
C VAL A 174 -2.70 10.69 -38.52
N SER A 175 -2.16 11.13 -39.65
CA SER A 175 -2.04 10.33 -40.87
C SER A 175 -0.66 10.54 -41.48
N ALA A 176 0.02 9.47 -41.85
CA ALA A 176 1.34 9.53 -42.47
C ALA A 176 1.47 8.54 -43.62
N GLN A 177 2.18 8.95 -44.66
CA GLN A 177 2.67 8.10 -45.73
C GLN A 177 4.16 8.33 -45.92
N TRP A 178 4.94 7.25 -46.06
CA TRP A 178 6.38 7.35 -46.20
C TRP A 178 6.96 6.21 -47.01
N HIS A 179 8.15 6.45 -47.55
CA HIS A 179 8.97 5.43 -48.18
C HIS A 179 10.39 5.40 -47.59
N LEU A 180 11.03 4.24 -47.73
CA LEU A 180 12.39 4.03 -47.23
C LEU A 180 13.41 4.61 -48.20
N LEU A 181 14.43 5.26 -47.66
CA LEU A 181 15.58 5.71 -48.42
C LEU A 181 16.70 4.66 -48.32
N PRO A 182 17.66 4.64 -49.26
CA PRO A 182 18.85 3.80 -49.14
C PRO A 182 19.59 4.04 -47.83
N GLU A 183 20.26 3.02 -47.30
CA GLU A 183 21.09 3.17 -46.10
C GLU A 183 22.07 4.35 -46.27
N SER A 184 22.05 5.26 -45.29
CA SER A 184 22.88 6.45 -45.32
C SER A 184 24.23 6.18 -44.69
N SER A 185 25.31 6.56 -45.38
CA SER A 185 26.65 6.67 -44.79
C SER A 185 26.89 8.02 -44.10
N ASP A 186 25.88 8.90 -44.05
CA ASP A 186 25.96 10.18 -43.34
C ASP A 186 26.08 9.94 -41.84
N GLU A 187 27.28 10.14 -41.32
CA GLU A 187 27.60 9.98 -39.90
C GLU A 187 26.72 10.89 -39.02
N LYS A 188 26.34 12.09 -39.50
CA LYS A 188 25.45 12.99 -38.74
C LYS A 188 24.02 12.48 -38.71
N PHE A 189 23.57 11.78 -39.75
CA PHE A 189 22.28 11.10 -39.71
C PHE A 189 22.32 9.98 -38.67
N SER A 190 23.33 9.11 -38.74
CA SER A 190 23.46 7.96 -37.84
C SER A 190 23.62 8.38 -36.37
N GLN A 191 24.39 9.43 -36.08
CA GLN A 191 24.52 9.98 -34.73
C GLN A 191 23.19 10.54 -34.20
N ARG A 192 22.44 11.29 -35.01
CA ARG A 192 21.10 11.80 -34.64
C ARG A 192 20.11 10.66 -34.43
N ALA A 193 20.02 9.73 -35.37
CA ALA A 193 19.12 8.59 -35.31
C ALA A 193 19.40 7.74 -34.06
N THR A 194 20.66 7.43 -33.78
CA THR A 194 21.09 6.74 -32.55
C THR A 194 20.69 7.53 -31.31
N TRP A 195 20.93 8.85 -31.30
CA TRP A 195 20.52 9.70 -30.18
C TRP A 195 19.00 9.67 -29.94
N PHE A 196 18.16 9.56 -30.97
CA PHE A 196 16.70 9.53 -30.80
C PHE A 196 16.14 8.20 -30.29
N VAL A 197 16.79 7.07 -30.61
CA VAL A 197 16.24 5.74 -30.35
C VAL A 197 16.90 5.03 -29.16
N GLU A 198 18.16 5.35 -28.86
CA GLU A 198 18.90 4.77 -27.75
C GLU A 198 18.54 5.50 -26.44
N ARG A 199 17.33 5.22 -25.95
CA ARG A 199 16.76 5.79 -24.73
C ARG A 199 16.25 4.68 -23.81
N TYR A 200 17.02 4.45 -22.76
CA TYR A 200 16.81 3.35 -21.80
C TYR A 200 16.02 3.76 -20.55
N SER A 201 15.42 4.95 -20.56
CA SER A 201 14.58 5.45 -19.46
C SER A 201 13.38 6.20 -19.99
N VAL A 202 12.22 5.94 -19.40
CA VAL A 202 10.95 6.65 -19.63
C VAL A 202 10.56 7.39 -18.37
N TYR A 203 10.14 8.65 -18.53
CA TYR A 203 9.61 9.47 -17.46
C TYR A 203 8.12 9.71 -17.68
N ALA A 204 7.35 9.64 -16.60
CA ALA A 204 5.91 9.88 -16.60
C ALA A 204 5.52 10.80 -15.44
N ALA A 205 4.46 11.57 -15.62
CA ALA A 205 3.95 12.51 -14.62
C ALA A 205 2.57 12.07 -14.16
N TRP A 206 2.47 11.59 -12.92
CA TRP A 206 1.20 11.19 -12.33
C TRP A 206 0.51 12.39 -11.66
N PRO A 207 -0.73 12.74 -12.02
CA PRO A 207 -1.41 13.89 -11.43
C PRO A 207 -1.80 13.59 -9.97
N LEU A 208 -1.16 14.26 -9.02
CA LEU A 208 -1.63 14.37 -7.63
C LEU A 208 -2.15 15.78 -7.39
N GLY A 209 -3.13 15.96 -6.49
CA GLY A 209 -3.77 17.26 -6.19
C GLY A 209 -2.85 18.35 -5.62
N GLN A 210 -1.54 18.07 -5.58
CA GLN A 210 -0.44 18.85 -5.00
C GLN A 210 0.65 19.20 -6.05
N GLY A 211 0.52 18.68 -7.27
CA GLY A 211 1.53 18.71 -8.34
C GLY A 211 1.79 17.31 -8.92
N PRO A 212 2.29 17.18 -10.16
CA PRO A 212 2.54 15.87 -10.75
C PRO A 212 3.72 15.15 -10.09
N LEU A 213 3.54 13.89 -9.70
CA LEU A 213 4.59 12.99 -9.23
C LEU A 213 5.39 12.48 -10.43
N LEU A 214 6.70 12.73 -10.46
CA LEU A 214 7.57 12.24 -11.53
C LEU A 214 7.98 10.79 -11.27
N LEU A 215 7.59 9.89 -12.15
CA LEU A 215 7.93 8.48 -12.16
C LEU A 215 8.99 8.19 -13.23
N ARG A 216 9.86 7.21 -12.98
CA ARG A 216 10.83 6.70 -13.94
C ARG A 216 10.64 5.20 -14.13
N GLY A 217 10.59 4.76 -15.37
CA GLY A 217 10.79 3.36 -15.75
C GLY A 217 12.10 3.21 -16.52
N ASP A 218 12.76 2.07 -16.39
CA ASP A 218 13.85 1.69 -17.28
C ASP A 218 13.31 0.83 -18.42
N VAL A 219 13.83 1.06 -19.61
CA VAL A 219 13.47 0.33 -20.82
C VAL A 219 14.70 -0.40 -21.30
N GLU A 220 14.58 -1.69 -21.55
CA GLU A 220 15.65 -2.53 -22.06
C GLU A 220 15.23 -3.05 -23.44
N HIS A 221 16.03 -2.76 -24.45
CA HIS A 221 15.88 -3.26 -25.80
C HIS A 221 17.28 -3.44 -26.44
N PRO A 222 17.44 -4.33 -27.43
CA PRO A 222 18.62 -4.33 -28.30
C PRO A 222 18.79 -2.99 -29.02
N GLN A 223 19.99 -2.73 -29.56
CA GLN A 223 20.20 -1.53 -30.38
C GLN A 223 19.24 -1.51 -31.57
N TRP A 224 18.68 -0.33 -31.85
CA TRP A 224 17.72 -0.18 -32.93
C TRP A 224 18.40 -0.24 -34.30
N PRO A 225 17.97 -1.12 -35.22
CA PRO A 225 18.35 -1.01 -36.61
C PRO A 225 17.54 0.13 -37.25
N VAL A 226 18.17 1.27 -37.49
CA VAL A 226 17.54 2.47 -38.07
C VAL A 226 18.09 2.79 -39.45
N GLN A 227 17.22 3.21 -40.35
CA GLN A 227 17.57 3.68 -41.68
C GLN A 227 16.79 4.96 -42.02
N PRO A 228 17.25 5.78 -42.97
CA PRO A 228 16.52 6.97 -43.39
C PRO A 228 15.20 6.62 -44.09
N ALA A 229 14.22 7.51 -43.93
CA ALA A 229 12.94 7.45 -44.63
C ALA A 229 12.51 8.86 -45.06
N ALA A 230 11.65 8.95 -46.06
CA ALA A 230 11.09 10.20 -46.55
C ALA A 230 9.56 10.18 -46.39
N LEU A 231 9.01 11.28 -45.90
CA LEU A 231 7.57 11.46 -45.78
C LEU A 231 7.00 11.89 -47.14
N ASP A 232 6.09 11.09 -47.67
CA ASP A 232 5.27 11.43 -48.83
C ASP A 232 4.11 12.33 -48.43
N HIS A 233 3.56 12.07 -47.24
CA HIS A 233 2.47 12.84 -46.66
C HIS A 233 2.51 12.75 -45.13
N LEU A 234 2.24 13.86 -44.44
CA LEU A 234 2.03 13.88 -42.99
C LEU A 234 0.94 14.89 -42.64
N THR A 235 -0.03 14.45 -41.83
CA THR A 235 -1.00 15.29 -41.15
C THR A 235 -0.90 14.98 -39.66
N ALA A 236 -0.08 15.75 -38.92
CA ALA A 236 0.13 15.56 -37.49
C ALA A 236 -0.44 16.69 -36.62
N GLY A 237 -0.76 17.85 -37.21
CA GLY A 237 -1.24 19.06 -36.52
C GLY A 237 -2.30 18.80 -35.44
N PRO A 238 -3.44 18.13 -35.74
CA PRO A 238 -4.48 17.87 -34.75
C PRO A 238 -4.00 17.07 -33.53
N LEU A 239 -3.03 16.18 -33.70
CA LEU A 239 -2.44 15.40 -32.62
C LEU A 239 -1.43 16.21 -31.80
N LEU A 240 -0.62 17.02 -32.48
CA LEU A 240 0.37 17.91 -31.86
C LEU A 240 -0.32 19.03 -31.05
N GLU A 241 -1.39 19.63 -31.57
CA GLU A 241 -2.22 20.60 -30.84
C GLU A 241 -2.79 19.99 -29.57
N ALA A 242 -3.30 18.75 -29.66
CA ALA A 242 -3.83 18.04 -28.49
C ALA A 242 -2.75 17.70 -27.44
N ALA A 243 -1.46 17.74 -27.83
CA ALA A 243 -0.31 17.61 -26.95
C ALA A 243 0.21 18.97 -26.42
N GLY A 244 -0.44 20.09 -26.76
CA GLY A 244 -0.03 21.44 -26.35
C GLY A 244 1.12 22.03 -27.17
N LEU A 245 1.30 21.56 -28.41
CA LEU A 245 2.38 21.96 -29.32
C LEU A 245 1.83 22.77 -30.51
N GLU A 246 1.01 23.78 -30.25
CA GLU A 246 0.29 24.54 -31.28
C GLU A 246 1.25 25.27 -32.24
N GLN A 247 2.38 25.76 -31.72
CA GLN A 247 3.42 26.41 -32.53
C GLN A 247 4.05 25.45 -33.53
N LEU A 248 4.31 24.21 -33.12
CA LEU A 248 4.88 23.19 -34.00
C LEU A 248 3.83 22.68 -34.98
N ALA A 249 2.58 22.52 -34.56
CA ALA A 249 1.48 22.16 -35.46
C ALA A 249 1.29 23.16 -36.60
N ALA A 250 1.44 24.47 -36.30
CA ALA A 250 1.40 25.52 -37.31
C ALA A 250 2.63 25.46 -38.25
N GLN A 251 3.82 25.16 -37.73
CA GLN A 251 5.06 25.05 -38.51
C GLN A 251 5.12 23.81 -39.40
N ASP A 252 4.57 22.68 -38.95
CA ASP A 252 4.42 21.45 -39.74
C ASP A 252 3.48 21.72 -40.92
N SER A 253 2.37 22.43 -40.67
CA SER A 253 1.40 22.82 -41.69
C SER A 253 1.96 23.83 -42.70
N SER A 254 2.94 24.65 -42.33
CA SER A 254 3.62 25.60 -43.23
C SER A 254 4.82 25.00 -43.98
N GLY A 255 5.32 23.84 -43.56
CA GLY A 255 6.51 23.19 -44.13
C GLY A 255 7.83 23.90 -43.84
N GLU A 256 7.85 24.81 -42.86
CA GLU A 256 8.97 25.71 -42.56
C GLU A 256 10.13 24.98 -41.84
N VAL A 257 9.82 23.91 -41.09
CA VAL A 257 10.79 23.09 -40.35
C VAL A 257 10.83 21.69 -40.94
N LYS A 258 11.97 21.29 -41.51
CA LYS A 258 12.15 19.92 -42.03
C LYS A 258 12.42 18.94 -40.88
N PRO A 259 11.59 17.90 -40.69
CA PRO A 259 11.84 16.90 -39.66
C PRO A 259 13.00 15.97 -40.05
N HIS A 260 13.67 15.44 -39.04
CA HIS A 260 14.54 14.28 -39.17
C HIS A 260 13.68 13.01 -39.13
N VAL A 261 13.73 12.21 -40.20
CA VAL A 261 12.86 11.04 -40.37
C VAL A 261 13.71 9.78 -40.48
N CYS A 262 13.44 8.82 -39.60
CA CYS A 262 14.06 7.50 -39.64
C CYS A 262 13.03 6.40 -39.42
N PHE A 263 13.36 5.21 -39.89
CA PHE A 263 12.50 4.04 -39.82
C PHE A 263 13.27 2.84 -39.30
N SER A 264 12.60 2.01 -38.52
CA SER A 264 13.09 0.70 -38.11
C SER A 264 12.10 -0.40 -38.44
N ARG A 265 12.59 -1.49 -39.03
CA ARG A 265 11.77 -2.69 -39.29
C ARG A 265 11.33 -3.37 -38.00
N GLY A 266 12.17 -3.34 -36.98
CA GLY A 266 11.77 -3.70 -35.63
C GLY A 266 12.92 -3.92 -34.66
N VAL A 267 12.56 -3.98 -33.38
CA VAL A 267 13.43 -4.25 -32.24
C VAL A 267 12.68 -5.13 -31.24
N GLY A 268 13.34 -6.10 -30.63
CA GLY A 268 12.70 -6.98 -29.66
C GLY A 268 13.66 -8.00 -29.07
N PRO A 269 13.42 -8.48 -27.83
CA PRO A 269 12.31 -8.10 -26.95
C PRO A 269 12.50 -6.70 -26.34
N VAL A 270 11.39 -6.01 -26.03
CA VAL A 270 11.41 -4.71 -25.32
C VAL A 270 10.80 -4.87 -23.94
N ASN A 271 11.61 -4.64 -22.91
CA ASN A 271 11.23 -4.88 -21.52
C ASN A 271 11.11 -3.58 -20.75
N PHE A 272 10.03 -3.45 -20.00
CA PHE A 272 9.81 -2.32 -19.12
C PHE A 272 9.97 -2.76 -17.67
N TRP A 273 10.89 -2.08 -17.01
CA TRP A 273 11.24 -2.25 -15.61
C TRP A 273 10.73 -1.01 -14.86
N MET A 274 9.90 -1.23 -13.85
CA MET A 274 9.44 -0.11 -13.04
C MET A 274 10.48 0.11 -11.95
N LEU A 275 11.06 1.30 -11.93
CA LEU A 275 11.74 1.77 -10.77
C LEU A 275 10.69 2.43 -9.88
N ALA A 276 10.66 2.08 -8.59
CA ALA A 276 10.23 3.04 -7.59
C ALA A 276 11.02 4.33 -7.88
N GLY A 277 10.35 5.36 -8.40
CA GLY A 277 10.92 6.61 -8.88
C GLY A 277 11.97 7.14 -7.92
N ALA A 278 12.97 7.86 -8.41
CA ALA A 278 13.93 8.48 -7.52
C ALA A 278 14.46 9.78 -8.12
N THR A 279 14.08 10.91 -7.53
CA THR A 279 14.57 12.24 -7.84
C THR A 279 15.78 12.60 -6.98
N PHE A 280 17.00 12.57 -7.52
CA PHE A 280 18.26 12.89 -6.82
C PHE A 280 18.83 14.27 -7.20
N HIS A 281 18.68 15.31 -6.37
CA HIS A 281 19.36 16.59 -6.61
C HIS A 281 20.82 16.61 -6.14
N ARG A 282 21.74 17.05 -7.02
CA ARG A 282 23.12 17.42 -6.67
C ARG A 282 23.15 18.85 -6.14
N SER A 283 23.68 19.06 -4.92
CA SER A 283 23.99 20.41 -4.42
C SER A 283 25.37 20.85 -4.93
N PRO A 284 25.61 22.14 -5.26
CA PRO A 284 26.82 22.57 -5.98
C PRO A 284 28.11 22.67 -5.14
N CYS A 285 28.13 22.23 -3.88
CA CYS A 285 29.31 22.31 -3.03
C CYS A 285 29.64 20.93 -2.43
N ASP A 286 30.92 20.57 -2.53
CA ASP A 286 31.62 19.37 -2.01
C ASP A 286 31.65 18.14 -2.92
N GLN A 287 32.85 17.86 -3.46
CA GLN A 287 33.16 16.86 -4.48
C GLN A 287 33.08 15.38 -4.02
N HIS A 288 32.55 15.06 -2.84
CA HIS A 288 32.60 13.70 -2.29
C HIS A 288 31.30 13.13 -1.66
N ASP A 289 30.18 13.87 -1.66
CA ASP A 289 28.90 13.43 -1.08
C ASP A 289 27.74 13.53 -2.10
N PHE A 290 26.80 12.58 -2.08
CA PHE A 290 25.55 12.65 -2.87
C PHE A 290 24.31 12.50 -1.98
N SER A 291 23.24 13.23 -2.31
CA SER A 291 21.92 13.13 -1.67
C SER A 291 20.82 12.93 -2.71
N GLY A 292 19.77 12.18 -2.40
CA GLY A 292 18.57 12.24 -3.22
C GLY A 292 17.40 11.40 -2.76
N ARG A 293 16.30 11.52 -3.49
CA ARG A 293 14.98 11.09 -3.04
C ARG A 293 14.48 9.88 -3.84
N ILE A 294 13.77 8.95 -3.21
CA ILE A 294 13.11 7.80 -3.86
C ILE A 294 11.60 7.92 -3.63
N VAL A 295 10.78 7.89 -4.65
CA VAL A 295 9.33 7.73 -4.65
C VAL A 295 8.95 6.28 -5.01
N ALA A 296 8.57 5.44 -4.05
CA ALA A 296 8.03 4.11 -4.37
C ALA A 296 6.54 4.17 -4.71
N TRP A 297 6.14 3.59 -5.84
CA TRP A 297 4.76 3.63 -6.33
C TRP A 297 4.20 2.21 -6.53
N SER A 298 2.96 2.00 -6.07
CA SER A 298 2.23 0.72 -6.21
C SER A 298 1.06 0.86 -7.21
N PRO A 299 1.06 0.10 -8.32
CA PRO A 299 -0.02 0.13 -9.30
C PRO A 299 -1.38 -0.30 -8.76
N SER A 300 -1.41 -1.20 -7.80
CA SER A 300 -2.63 -1.72 -7.18
C SER A 300 -3.21 -0.78 -6.11
N LEU A 301 -2.39 0.10 -5.53
CA LEU A 301 -2.79 0.96 -4.41
C LEU A 301 -2.93 2.44 -4.80
N ARG A 302 -2.41 2.88 -5.96
CA ARG A 302 -2.37 4.29 -6.39
C ARG A 302 -1.73 5.25 -5.35
N VAL A 303 -0.77 4.76 -4.56
CA VAL A 303 -0.03 5.57 -3.56
C VAL A 303 1.46 5.63 -3.93
N GLY A 304 2.05 6.83 -3.85
CA GLY A 304 3.49 7.07 -3.95
C GLY A 304 4.07 7.50 -2.60
N ALA A 305 5.21 6.94 -2.18
CA ALA A 305 5.91 7.29 -0.93
C ALA A 305 7.32 7.83 -1.21
N GLU A 306 7.63 9.07 -0.79
CA GLU A 306 8.92 9.75 -1.00
C GLU A 306 9.89 9.51 0.18
N PHE A 307 11.13 9.14 -0.10
CA PHE A 307 12.22 8.76 0.80
C PHE A 307 13.44 9.65 0.49
N VAL A 308 14.32 9.97 1.45
CA VAL A 308 15.54 10.77 1.24
C VAL A 308 16.78 9.98 1.68
N LEU A 309 17.83 9.92 0.85
CA LEU A 309 19.07 9.16 1.03
C LEU A 309 20.31 10.06 0.90
N GLN A 310 21.39 9.73 1.61
CA GLN A 310 22.73 10.33 1.41
C GLN A 310 23.83 9.26 1.48
N GLY A 311 24.90 9.40 0.68
CA GLY A 311 26.03 8.46 0.68
C GLY A 311 27.40 9.13 0.73
N LYS A 312 28.36 8.45 1.41
CA LYS A 312 29.79 8.82 1.52
C LYS A 312 30.68 7.66 1.05
N LYS A 313 31.81 7.99 0.42
CA LYS A 313 32.89 7.03 0.11
C LYS A 313 33.99 7.13 1.17
N ASP A 314 34.29 6.04 1.86
CA ASP A 314 35.43 5.96 2.78
C ASP A 314 36.69 5.44 2.06
N ALA A 315 37.87 5.76 2.59
CA ALA A 315 39.19 5.56 1.96
C ALA A 315 39.59 4.09 1.66
N GLY A 316 38.72 3.11 1.98
CA GLY A 316 38.89 1.67 1.70
C GLY A 316 38.03 1.13 0.54
N GLY A 317 37.23 1.97 -0.14
CA GLY A 317 36.51 1.57 -1.37
C GLY A 317 35.12 0.96 -1.19
N SER A 318 34.60 0.80 0.04
CA SER A 318 33.19 0.46 0.27
C SER A 318 32.33 1.73 0.36
N ALA A 319 31.22 1.77 -0.38
CA ALA A 319 30.27 2.88 -0.38
C ALA A 319 29.08 2.56 0.54
N GLY A 320 28.82 3.42 1.54
CA GLY A 320 27.68 3.28 2.46
C GLY A 320 26.57 4.28 2.14
N ILE A 321 25.32 3.82 2.06
CA ILE A 321 24.11 4.63 1.83
C ILE A 321 23.29 4.71 3.14
N ARG A 322 22.89 5.91 3.55
CA ARG A 322 22.11 6.17 4.77
C ARG A 322 20.76 6.82 4.43
N LEU A 323 19.66 6.28 4.95
CA LEU A 323 18.30 6.83 4.84
C LEU A 323 18.09 7.94 5.88
N LEU A 324 17.70 9.13 5.43
CA LEU A 324 17.60 10.33 6.24
C LEU A 324 16.15 10.72 6.62
N GLY A 325 15.12 10.24 5.90
CA GLY A 325 13.71 10.52 6.24
C GLY A 325 12.72 10.33 5.08
N PHE A 326 11.43 10.60 5.33
CA PHE A 326 10.35 10.66 4.33
C PHE A 326 10.14 12.12 3.87
N GLY A 327 9.84 12.35 2.58
CA GLY A 327 9.61 13.69 2.02
C GLY A 327 8.17 14.16 2.17
N ASP A 328 7.96 15.40 2.59
CA ASP A 328 6.64 16.03 2.76
C ASP A 328 5.97 16.36 1.43
N THR A 329 4.73 15.90 1.24
CA THR A 329 3.76 16.49 0.30
C THR A 329 2.47 16.81 1.05
N LEU A 330 2.26 18.07 1.45
CA LEU A 330 0.97 18.78 1.43
C LEU A 330 1.21 20.33 1.49
N ALA A 331 0.73 21.03 0.47
CA ALA A 331 0.93 22.42 0.08
C ALA A 331 0.25 23.46 0.97
N GLY A 332 0.93 24.62 1.10
CA GLY A 332 0.28 25.92 1.22
C GLY A 332 0.55 26.75 2.48
N MET A 333 1.76 27.32 2.64
CA MET A 333 2.02 28.78 2.79
C MET A 333 3.32 29.10 3.55
N ASP A 334 4.09 29.97 2.88
CA ASP A 334 5.12 30.93 3.29
C ASP A 334 6.52 30.52 3.80
N LYS A 335 7.53 31.01 3.06
CA LYS A 335 8.97 30.86 3.31
C LYS A 335 9.49 32.08 4.09
N LYS A 336 10.32 31.87 5.12
CA LYS A 336 11.47 32.76 5.41
C LYS A 336 12.54 32.13 6.31
N LYS A 337 13.79 32.19 5.79
CA LYS A 337 15.12 32.19 6.45
C LYS A 337 15.58 30.88 7.13
N SER A 338 16.42 30.06 6.50
CA SER A 338 17.91 30.17 6.35
C SER A 338 18.71 29.90 7.63
N ALA A 339 19.48 28.79 7.66
CA ALA A 339 20.93 28.72 7.92
C ALA A 339 21.35 27.37 8.54
N LEU A 340 22.36 26.75 7.92
CA LEU A 340 23.08 25.53 8.32
C LEU A 340 23.96 25.72 9.57
N SER A 341 24.24 24.66 10.35
CA SER A 341 25.62 24.17 10.58
C SER A 341 25.68 22.75 11.24
N PRO A 342 26.75 21.96 11.01
CA PRO A 342 26.85 20.53 11.38
C PRO A 342 27.87 20.25 12.51
N SER A 343 27.69 19.18 13.31
CA SER A 343 28.81 18.49 14.00
C SER A 343 28.41 17.17 14.67
N CYS A 344 28.96 16.06 14.17
CA CYS A 344 29.86 15.11 14.86
C CYS A 344 29.85 13.72 14.19
N GLN A 345 31.01 13.34 13.65
CA GLN A 345 31.39 11.99 13.21
C GLN A 345 31.96 11.18 14.39
N LEU A 346 31.87 9.84 14.33
CA LEU A 346 32.51 8.91 15.27
C LEU A 346 33.31 7.87 14.47
N SER A 347 34.56 7.65 14.87
CA SER A 347 35.55 6.76 14.23
C SER A 347 35.58 5.36 14.84
N LEU A 348 35.84 4.34 14.02
CA LEU A 348 36.10 2.95 14.41
C LEU A 348 37.57 2.71 14.80
N ARG A 349 37.82 1.83 15.78
CA ARG A 349 39.08 1.07 15.94
C ARG A 349 38.87 -0.29 16.60
N ASP A 350 39.63 -1.26 16.11
CA ASP A 350 39.60 -2.71 16.37
C ASP A 350 40.24 -3.17 17.71
N GLY A 351 39.76 -4.32 18.22
CA GLY A 351 40.59 -5.37 18.84
C GLY A 351 40.94 -5.33 20.35
N LEU A 352 40.29 -6.22 21.13
CA LEU A 352 40.64 -6.89 22.42
C LEU A 352 41.82 -6.39 23.28
N HIS A 353 41.54 -6.03 24.56
CA HIS A 353 42.10 -6.58 25.82
C HIS A 353 41.56 -5.79 27.05
N GLU A 354 41.42 -6.45 28.20
CA GLU A 354 40.92 -5.91 29.48
C GLU A 354 41.72 -4.69 30.00
N ALA A 355 41.02 -3.66 30.51
CA ALA A 355 41.48 -2.81 31.62
C ALA A 355 40.35 -1.95 32.21
N THR A 356 40.39 -1.83 33.54
CA THR A 356 39.44 -1.17 34.46
C THR A 356 39.53 0.37 34.46
N VAL A 357 38.35 1.03 34.47
CA VAL A 357 37.92 2.36 34.99
C VAL A 357 38.96 3.46 35.30
N VAL A 358 38.78 4.67 34.72
CA VAL A 358 38.63 6.00 35.40
C VAL A 358 37.95 7.01 34.43
N PRO A 359 36.91 7.78 34.85
CA PRO A 359 36.28 8.79 34.00
C PRO A 359 37.10 10.09 33.97
N VAL A 360 37.47 10.56 32.78
CA VAL A 360 37.99 11.92 32.60
C VAL A 360 36.81 12.83 32.25
N CYS A 361 36.44 13.68 33.21
CA CYS A 361 35.53 14.80 33.02
C CYS A 361 35.96 15.67 31.83
N ALA A 362 35.06 15.89 30.88
CA ALA A 362 35.12 17.01 29.95
C ALA A 362 33.89 17.90 30.15
N ALA A 363 34.17 19.21 30.16
CA ALA A 363 33.40 20.29 30.77
C ALA A 363 31.95 20.49 30.29
N PRO A 364 31.08 21.08 31.14
CA PRO A 364 29.71 21.40 30.78
C PRO A 364 29.71 22.46 29.66
N ARG A 365 29.00 22.19 28.55
CA ARG A 365 28.66 23.25 27.61
C ARG A 365 27.77 24.25 28.33
N SER A 366 28.18 25.52 28.32
CA SER A 366 27.47 26.63 28.95
C SER A 366 25.98 26.64 28.54
N PRO A 367 25.04 26.81 29.50
CA PRO A 367 23.64 26.93 29.17
C PRO A 367 23.46 28.16 28.30
N ARG A 368 22.92 27.97 27.10
CA ARG A 368 22.47 29.09 26.28
C ARG A 368 21.39 29.79 27.11
N ALA A 369 21.65 31.04 27.49
CA ALA A 369 20.72 31.84 28.28
C ALA A 369 19.35 31.81 27.61
N MET A 370 18.36 31.28 28.33
CA MET A 370 16.95 31.41 28.00
C MET A 370 16.63 32.91 27.94
N PRO A 371 16.08 33.44 26.84
CA PRO A 371 15.50 34.76 26.88
C PRO A 371 14.29 34.69 27.81
N ALA A 372 14.33 35.53 28.84
CA ALA A 372 13.17 35.83 29.66
C ALA A 372 12.16 36.64 28.83
N ASN A 373 10.89 36.26 28.96
CA ASN A 373 9.66 36.97 28.56
C ASN A 373 9.12 36.75 27.13
N GLY A 374 8.04 35.97 27.07
CA GLY A 374 6.79 36.29 26.36
C GLY A 374 6.73 36.14 24.83
N GLY A 375 6.27 34.98 24.34
CA GLY A 375 5.84 34.75 22.95
C GLY A 375 6.31 33.41 22.40
N LEU A 376 5.40 32.46 22.21
CA LEU A 376 5.71 31.08 21.82
C LEU A 376 6.13 30.98 20.34
N ASN A 377 7.13 30.13 20.06
CA ASN A 377 7.37 29.51 18.75
C ASN A 377 6.28 28.45 18.49
N GLU A 378 5.05 28.89 18.24
CA GLU A 378 3.83 28.09 18.24
C GLU A 378 3.65 27.23 16.97
N SER A 379 3.21 25.98 17.15
CA SER A 379 2.66 25.16 16.06
C SER A 379 1.57 25.96 15.33
N PRO A 380 1.65 26.17 14.01
CA PRO A 380 0.64 26.91 13.25
C PRO A 380 -0.76 26.30 13.40
N ILE A 381 -0.83 24.99 13.59
CA ILE A 381 -2.07 24.25 13.79
C ILE A 381 -2.70 24.63 15.14
N LEU A 382 -1.90 24.59 16.22
CA LEU A 382 -2.37 24.93 17.56
C LEU A 382 -2.79 26.40 17.65
N LYS A 383 -2.01 27.30 17.03
CA LYS A 383 -2.36 28.73 16.95
C LYS A 383 -3.73 28.94 16.30
N LYS A 384 -4.02 28.25 15.20
CA LYS A 384 -5.32 28.31 14.52
C LYS A 384 -6.47 27.81 15.41
N TYR A 385 -6.24 26.79 16.24
CA TYR A 385 -7.27 26.31 17.19
C TYR A 385 -7.57 27.36 18.27
N VAL A 386 -6.54 28.05 18.78
CA VAL A 386 -6.73 29.17 19.72
C VAL A 386 -7.51 30.31 19.06
N GLU A 387 -7.12 30.72 17.85
CA GLU A 387 -7.76 31.83 17.11
C GLU A 387 -9.24 31.54 16.78
N ASN A 388 -9.57 30.28 16.42
CA ASN A 388 -10.94 29.88 16.14
C ASN A 388 -11.79 29.67 17.42
N GLY A 389 -11.17 29.66 18.60
CA GLY A 389 -11.83 29.27 19.84
C GLY A 389 -12.22 27.78 19.90
N ASP A 390 -11.53 26.92 19.13
CA ASP A 390 -11.77 25.49 19.09
C ASP A 390 -11.50 24.84 20.48
N VAL A 391 -12.26 23.79 20.81
CA VAL A 391 -12.05 22.99 22.01
C VAL A 391 -11.61 21.60 21.59
N VAL A 392 -10.41 21.19 22.02
CA VAL A 392 -9.78 19.93 21.64
C VAL A 392 -10.08 18.85 22.68
N GLY A 393 -10.80 17.82 22.25
CA GLY A 393 -10.98 16.59 23.01
C GLY A 393 -9.85 15.60 22.73
N ILE A 394 -9.06 15.22 23.73
CA ILE A 394 -7.91 14.31 23.57
C ILE A 394 -8.27 12.92 24.10
N CYS A 395 -8.08 11.90 23.29
CA CYS A 395 -8.12 10.50 23.74
C CYS A 395 -6.87 10.20 24.58
N VAL A 396 -7.05 9.88 25.87
CA VAL A 396 -5.95 9.63 26.80
C VAL A 396 -6.06 8.28 27.50
N SER A 397 -4.91 7.67 27.78
CA SER A 397 -4.76 6.44 28.58
C SER A 397 -4.02 6.66 29.90
N GLY A 398 -3.59 7.90 30.20
CA GLY A 398 -2.78 8.19 31.38
C GLY A 398 -1.29 7.85 31.23
N GLY A 399 -0.86 7.36 30.06
CA GLY A 399 0.54 7.10 29.73
C GLY A 399 1.37 8.36 29.47
N LEU A 400 2.68 8.17 29.22
CA LEU A 400 3.65 9.25 28.97
C LEU A 400 3.20 10.20 27.84
N ASP A 401 2.85 9.64 26.70
CA ASP A 401 2.37 10.34 25.51
C ASP A 401 1.12 11.17 25.82
N SER A 402 0.12 10.57 26.49
CA SER A 402 -1.13 11.25 26.86
C SER A 402 -0.87 12.48 27.74
N LYS A 403 -0.05 12.33 28.79
CA LYS A 403 0.29 13.42 29.70
C LYS A 403 1.05 14.54 29.00
N THR A 404 1.98 14.16 28.13
CA THR A 404 2.84 15.10 27.40
C THR A 404 2.02 15.94 26.44
N VAL A 405 1.19 15.32 25.61
CA VAL A 405 0.32 16.02 24.65
C VAL A 405 -0.69 16.90 25.38
N ALA A 406 -1.38 16.38 26.41
CA ALA A 406 -2.37 17.16 27.15
C ALA A 406 -1.75 18.41 27.79
N LEU A 407 -0.61 18.25 28.47
CA LEU A 407 0.12 19.38 29.07
C LEU A 407 0.59 20.37 27.98
N ARG A 408 1.14 19.87 26.87
CA ARG A 408 1.71 20.71 25.82
C ARG A 408 0.66 21.57 25.13
N LEU A 409 -0.52 21.01 24.83
CA LEU A 409 -1.64 21.75 24.24
C LEU A 409 -2.19 22.79 25.21
N ARG A 410 -2.33 22.44 26.50
CA ARG A 410 -2.72 23.40 27.55
C ARG A 410 -1.74 24.57 27.63
N LEU A 411 -0.42 24.31 27.62
CA LEU A 411 0.61 25.35 27.66
C LEU A 411 0.65 26.21 26.39
N ALA A 412 0.15 25.70 25.26
CA ALA A 412 -0.05 26.47 24.02
C ALA A 412 -1.33 27.34 24.04
N GLY A 413 -2.05 27.40 25.16
CA GLY A 413 -3.30 28.17 25.28
C GLY A 413 -4.52 27.53 24.62
N VAL A 414 -4.41 26.28 24.14
CA VAL A 414 -5.53 25.54 23.56
C VAL A 414 -6.50 25.12 24.67
N LYS A 415 -7.81 25.23 24.43
CA LYS A 415 -8.83 24.69 25.32
C LYS A 415 -8.86 23.16 25.16
N VAL A 416 -8.49 22.43 26.22
CA VAL A 416 -8.37 20.97 26.17
C VAL A 416 -9.33 20.31 27.16
N LYS A 417 -9.93 19.19 26.75
CA LYS A 417 -10.59 18.20 27.61
C LYS A 417 -10.05 16.81 27.27
N CYS A 418 -9.83 15.98 28.28
CA CYS A 418 -9.34 14.62 28.11
C CYS A 418 -10.47 13.61 28.22
N PHE A 419 -10.42 12.55 27.42
CA PHE A 419 -11.44 11.50 27.35
C PHE A 419 -10.77 10.12 27.33
N THR A 420 -11.29 9.20 28.12
CA THR A 420 -10.84 7.80 28.16
C THR A 420 -12.03 6.88 27.93
N ALA A 421 -11.86 5.89 27.07
CA ALA A 421 -12.85 4.84 26.86
C ALA A 421 -12.57 3.66 27.81
N ASP A 422 -13.56 3.29 28.62
CA ASP A 422 -13.58 2.01 29.30
C ASP A 422 -14.18 0.96 28.35
N ILE A 423 -13.31 0.12 27.81
CA ILE A 423 -13.66 -0.96 26.88
C ILE A 423 -13.24 -2.33 27.45
N GLY A 424 -13.15 -2.42 28.78
CA GLY A 424 -12.81 -3.64 29.51
C GLY A 424 -11.38 -4.11 29.26
N GLN A 425 -10.41 -3.19 29.34
CA GLN A 425 -8.99 -3.49 29.24
C GLN A 425 -8.57 -4.50 30.33
N PRO A 426 -8.08 -5.71 29.96
CA PRO A 426 -7.72 -6.74 30.94
C PRO A 426 -6.44 -6.44 31.73
N ASP A 427 -5.65 -5.47 31.29
CA ASP A 427 -4.40 -5.01 31.89
C ASP A 427 -4.54 -3.76 32.76
N GLU A 428 -5.78 -3.28 32.98
CA GLU A 428 -6.09 -2.17 33.89
C GLU A 428 -7.02 -2.66 35.01
N GLU A 429 -6.61 -2.52 36.28
CA GLU A 429 -7.44 -2.92 37.43
C GLU A 429 -8.61 -1.94 37.67
N ASP A 430 -8.36 -0.63 37.52
CA ASP A 430 -9.36 0.42 37.60
C ASP A 430 -9.08 1.51 36.56
N VAL A 431 -9.91 1.56 35.51
CA VAL A 431 -9.82 2.57 34.45
C VAL A 431 -9.95 4.00 35.00
N ASN A 432 -10.62 4.21 36.15
CA ASN A 432 -10.79 5.53 36.76
C ASN A 432 -9.49 6.10 37.30
N ASP A 433 -8.45 5.28 37.52
CA ASP A 433 -7.13 5.76 37.88
C ASP A 433 -6.52 6.66 36.81
N VAL A 434 -7.00 6.59 35.56
CA VAL A 434 -6.60 7.53 34.51
C VAL A 434 -6.84 9.00 34.92
N VAL A 435 -7.92 9.28 35.66
CA VAL A 435 -8.26 10.63 36.14
C VAL A 435 -7.17 11.13 37.09
N LYS A 436 -6.75 10.28 38.04
CA LYS A 436 -5.63 10.58 38.95
C LYS A 436 -4.31 10.72 38.20
N LYS A 437 -4.03 9.82 37.25
CA LYS A 437 -2.81 9.83 36.43
C LYS A 437 -2.71 11.14 35.61
N MET A 438 -3.83 11.67 35.12
CA MET A 438 -3.90 12.88 34.28
C MET A 438 -4.05 14.18 35.07
N ALA A 439 -4.54 14.15 36.32
CA ALA A 439 -4.76 15.34 37.14
C ALA A 439 -3.57 16.33 37.21
N PRO A 440 -2.29 15.88 37.31
CA PRO A 440 -1.14 16.79 37.31
C PRO A 440 -0.99 17.62 36.02
N CYS A 441 -1.54 17.15 34.89
CA CYS A 441 -1.57 17.91 33.64
C CYS A 441 -2.53 19.12 33.71
N GLY A 442 -3.35 19.23 34.78
CA GLY A 442 -4.34 20.27 35.00
C GLY A 442 -5.32 20.42 33.84
N VAL A 443 -5.80 19.28 33.34
CA VAL A 443 -6.83 19.15 32.31
C VAL A 443 -7.88 18.18 32.83
N GLU A 444 -9.16 18.52 32.69
CA GLU A 444 -10.29 17.66 33.06
C GLU A 444 -10.25 16.37 32.26
N THR A 445 -10.44 15.22 32.91
CA THR A 445 -10.46 13.90 32.28
C THR A 445 -11.78 13.20 32.56
N ILE A 446 -12.48 12.81 31.49
CA ILE A 446 -13.79 12.17 31.50
C ILE A 446 -13.63 10.72 31.07
N VAL A 447 -14.13 9.77 31.87
CA VAL A 447 -14.17 8.35 31.52
C VAL A 447 -15.55 8.04 30.93
N VAL A 448 -15.57 7.37 29.79
CA VAL A 448 -16.79 6.97 29.08
C VAL A 448 -16.86 5.45 29.09
N ASP A 449 -17.89 4.90 29.72
CA ASP A 449 -18.16 3.47 29.70
C ASP A 449 -18.68 3.05 28.33
N LEU A 450 -17.96 2.17 27.66
CA LEU A 450 -18.28 1.63 26.34
C LEU A 450 -18.23 0.09 26.32
N LYS A 451 -18.33 -0.56 27.50
CA LYS A 451 -18.20 -2.02 27.63
C LYS A 451 -19.30 -2.78 26.90
N ASP A 452 -20.54 -2.29 26.95
CA ASP A 452 -21.65 -2.91 26.24
C ASP A 452 -21.51 -2.71 24.72
N GLU A 453 -21.10 -1.52 24.28
CA GLU A 453 -20.88 -1.22 22.86
C GLU A 453 -19.78 -2.07 22.24
N ILE A 454 -18.67 -2.30 22.95
CA ILE A 454 -17.61 -3.17 22.45
C ILE A 454 -18.01 -4.65 22.49
N ALA A 455 -18.84 -5.06 23.45
CA ALA A 455 -19.41 -6.40 23.45
C ALA A 455 -20.33 -6.62 22.24
N GLU A 456 -21.14 -5.63 21.84
CA GLU A 456 -21.91 -5.74 20.58
C GLU A 456 -20.99 -5.87 19.36
N GLY A 457 -19.90 -5.08 19.33
CA GLY A 457 -18.88 -5.19 18.29
C GLY A 457 -18.20 -6.57 18.24
N ALA A 458 -17.98 -7.18 19.40
CA ALA A 458 -17.49 -8.54 19.53
C ALA A 458 -18.47 -9.54 18.90
N PHE A 459 -19.76 -9.42 19.18
CA PHE A 459 -20.79 -10.31 18.62
C PHE A 459 -20.95 -10.16 17.12
N GLU A 460 -20.85 -8.95 16.57
CA GLU A 460 -20.84 -8.77 15.11
C GLU A 460 -19.63 -9.48 14.47
N ALA A 461 -18.44 -9.34 15.05
CA ALA A 461 -17.24 -10.01 14.53
C ALA A 461 -17.31 -11.54 14.68
N VAL A 462 -17.84 -12.04 15.80
CA VAL A 462 -18.08 -13.47 16.04
C VAL A 462 -19.12 -14.02 15.06
N ALA A 463 -20.26 -13.35 14.89
CA ALA A 463 -21.30 -13.78 13.98
C ALA A 463 -20.81 -13.82 12.54
N ALA A 464 -19.97 -12.87 12.14
CA ALA A 464 -19.36 -12.78 10.81
C ALA A 464 -18.06 -13.56 10.65
N GLN A 465 -17.54 -14.22 11.69
CA GLN A 465 -16.23 -14.89 11.66
C GLN A 465 -15.11 -13.97 11.11
N ALA A 466 -15.12 -12.69 11.50
CA ALA A 466 -14.31 -11.62 10.91
C ALA A 466 -12.85 -11.62 11.42
N MET A 467 -12.10 -12.68 11.10
CA MET A 467 -10.68 -12.82 11.43
C MET A 467 -9.80 -12.31 10.29
N TYR A 468 -8.78 -11.52 10.61
CA TYR A 468 -7.73 -11.09 9.68
C TYR A 468 -6.52 -12.05 9.73
N ASP A 469 -5.51 -11.80 8.90
CA ASP A 469 -4.26 -12.57 8.77
C ASP A 469 -3.86 -13.35 10.04
N GLY A 470 -3.54 -14.64 9.89
CA GLY A 470 -3.13 -15.48 11.02
C GLY A 470 -4.23 -15.79 12.04
N GLY A 471 -5.51 -15.49 11.75
CA GLY A 471 -6.64 -15.75 12.63
C GLY A 471 -6.87 -14.66 13.69
N TYR A 472 -6.38 -13.44 13.45
CA TYR A 472 -6.53 -12.31 14.37
C TYR A 472 -7.98 -11.79 14.38
N TRP A 473 -8.64 -11.82 15.54
CA TRP A 473 -10.04 -11.40 15.73
C TRP A 473 -10.29 -9.88 15.69
N GLN A 474 -9.31 -9.09 15.25
CA GLN A 474 -9.45 -7.65 15.05
C GLN A 474 -9.84 -6.85 16.29
N SER A 475 -9.44 -7.31 17.48
CA SER A 475 -9.75 -6.66 18.76
C SER A 475 -9.43 -5.15 18.75
N THR A 476 -8.29 -4.74 18.16
CA THR A 476 -7.90 -3.33 18.04
C THR A 476 -8.78 -2.58 17.06
N GLY A 477 -9.09 -3.17 15.89
CA GLY A 477 -9.98 -2.57 14.90
C GLY A 477 -11.39 -2.33 15.47
N ILE A 478 -11.91 -3.31 16.21
CA ILE A 478 -13.17 -3.20 16.95
C ILE A 478 -13.12 -2.08 17.98
N GLY A 479 -12.08 -2.10 18.82
CA GLY A 479 -11.86 -1.05 19.82
C GLY A 479 -11.82 0.35 19.20
N ARG A 480 -11.23 0.52 18.01
CA ARG A 480 -11.11 1.83 17.37
C ARG A 480 -12.45 2.41 16.89
N TYR A 481 -13.33 1.62 16.25
CA TYR A 481 -14.62 2.18 15.83
C TYR A 481 -15.55 2.46 17.01
N VAL A 482 -15.49 1.63 18.06
CA VAL A 482 -16.28 1.84 19.29
C VAL A 482 -15.80 3.09 20.01
N THR A 483 -14.48 3.21 20.21
CA THR A 483 -13.87 4.38 20.85
C THR A 483 -14.15 5.65 20.06
N ALA A 484 -13.94 5.64 18.74
CA ALA A 484 -14.17 6.80 17.89
C ALA A 484 -15.64 7.25 17.97
N ARG A 485 -16.61 6.33 17.89
CA ARG A 485 -18.04 6.65 17.99
C ARG A 485 -18.42 7.18 19.37
N GLY A 486 -18.03 6.46 20.42
CA GLY A 486 -18.44 6.76 21.80
C GLY A 486 -17.81 8.05 22.31
N LEU A 487 -16.49 8.21 22.15
CA LEU A 487 -15.80 9.42 22.61
C LEU A 487 -16.20 10.65 21.80
N LEU A 488 -16.40 10.53 20.48
CA LEU A 488 -16.86 11.66 19.67
C LEU A 488 -18.24 12.17 20.11
N ALA A 489 -19.17 11.25 20.44
CA ALA A 489 -20.48 11.63 20.97
C ALA A 489 -20.36 12.39 22.30
N GLU A 490 -19.47 11.94 23.19
CA GLU A 490 -19.26 12.58 24.49
C GLU A 490 -18.53 13.93 24.38
N MET A 491 -17.53 14.02 23.50
CA MET A 491 -16.81 15.25 23.16
C MET A 491 -17.77 16.35 22.68
N LYS A 492 -18.76 16.00 21.85
CA LYS A 492 -19.79 16.96 21.39
C LYS A 492 -20.62 17.55 22.52
N LYS A 493 -21.04 16.73 23.50
CA LYS A 493 -21.78 17.21 24.69
C LYS A 493 -20.96 18.22 25.49
N HIS A 494 -19.63 18.11 25.43
CA HIS A 494 -18.68 18.98 26.12
C HIS A 494 -18.18 20.16 25.27
N GLY A 495 -18.78 20.38 24.10
CA GLY A 495 -18.47 21.51 23.22
C GLY A 495 -17.15 21.38 22.48
N CYS A 496 -16.56 20.18 22.40
CA CYS A 496 -15.37 19.93 21.58
C CYS A 496 -15.69 20.07 20.10
N THR A 497 -14.73 20.57 19.33
CA THR A 497 -14.79 20.73 17.86
C THR A 497 -13.65 20.00 17.14
N VAL A 498 -12.68 19.50 17.91
CA VAL A 498 -11.50 18.78 17.42
C VAL A 498 -11.30 17.51 18.25
N LEU A 499 -11.09 16.36 17.59
CA LEU A 499 -10.68 15.11 18.24
C LEU A 499 -9.17 14.96 18.06
N SER A 500 -8.46 14.72 19.16
CA SER A 500 -7.05 14.38 19.12
C SER A 500 -6.78 12.95 19.58
N HIS A 501 -5.97 12.22 18.83
CA HIS A 501 -5.59 10.84 19.12
C HIS A 501 -4.06 10.68 19.13
N GLY A 502 -3.58 9.76 19.97
CA GLY A 502 -2.15 9.45 20.12
C GLY A 502 -1.58 8.45 19.10
N ALA A 503 -2.34 8.02 18.09
CA ALA A 503 -1.85 7.06 17.10
C ALA A 503 -0.62 7.61 16.35
N THR A 504 0.40 6.77 16.18
CA THR A 504 1.65 7.14 15.50
C THR A 504 1.45 7.21 13.98
N GLY A 505 2.29 7.99 13.29
CA GLY A 505 2.27 8.10 11.83
C GLY A 505 2.64 6.82 11.04
N ARG A 506 2.89 5.70 11.72
CA ARG A 506 3.34 4.42 11.11
C ARG A 506 2.37 3.24 11.34
N GLY A 507 1.35 3.42 12.17
CA GLY A 507 0.36 2.40 12.49
C GLY A 507 -0.93 2.53 11.68
N ASN A 508 -1.77 1.50 11.72
CA ASN A 508 -3.10 1.50 11.09
C ASN A 508 -4.07 2.45 11.81
N ASP A 509 -3.88 2.67 13.11
CA ASP A 509 -4.85 3.40 13.94
C ASP A 509 -4.99 4.88 13.59
N GLN A 510 -3.97 5.49 12.98
CA GLN A 510 -4.11 6.85 12.44
C GLN A 510 -5.18 6.90 11.34
N VAL A 511 -5.23 5.87 10.48
CA VAL A 511 -6.21 5.77 9.40
C VAL A 511 -7.58 5.50 10.00
N ARG A 512 -7.66 4.57 10.96
CA ARG A 512 -8.92 4.19 11.60
C ARG A 512 -9.57 5.37 12.32
N PHE A 513 -8.87 6.03 13.24
CA PHE A 513 -9.45 7.15 13.99
C PHE A 513 -9.89 8.29 13.08
N GLU A 514 -9.00 8.76 12.20
CA GLU A 514 -9.32 9.89 11.33
C GLU A 514 -10.48 9.58 10.39
N ARG A 515 -10.48 8.39 9.80
CA ARG A 515 -11.56 7.95 8.91
C ARG A 515 -12.89 7.79 9.66
N TYR A 516 -12.88 7.19 10.84
CA TYR A 516 -14.10 7.03 11.64
C TYR A 516 -14.68 8.37 12.08
N VAL A 517 -13.85 9.31 12.52
CA VAL A 517 -14.33 10.67 12.85
C VAL A 517 -14.96 11.32 11.61
N ASN A 518 -14.27 11.30 10.47
CA ASN A 518 -14.75 11.94 9.24
C ASN A 518 -16.06 11.33 8.70
N VAL A 519 -16.28 10.02 8.85
CA VAL A 519 -17.52 9.37 8.39
C VAL A 519 -18.67 9.55 9.37
N ILE A 520 -18.39 9.63 10.68
CA ILE A 520 -19.43 9.86 11.71
C ILE A 520 -19.84 11.34 11.73
N ASP A 521 -18.88 12.24 11.65
CA ASP A 521 -19.12 13.68 11.60
C ASP A 521 -18.01 14.42 10.83
N PRO A 522 -18.23 14.74 9.54
CA PRO A 522 -17.24 15.44 8.73
C PRO A 522 -16.98 16.90 9.16
N SER A 523 -17.79 17.46 10.06
CA SER A 523 -17.55 18.80 10.61
C SER A 523 -16.55 18.80 11.77
N PHE A 524 -16.30 17.64 12.38
CA PHE A 524 -15.35 17.50 13.47
C PHE A 524 -13.92 17.43 12.93
N LYS A 525 -13.03 18.29 13.43
CA LYS A 525 -11.64 18.30 13.00
C LYS A 525 -10.88 17.16 13.69
N VAL A 526 -9.82 16.65 13.05
CA VAL A 526 -8.92 15.65 13.66
C VAL A 526 -7.53 16.26 13.82
N TYR A 527 -6.95 16.14 15.02
CA TYR A 527 -5.58 16.57 15.31
C TYR A 527 -4.72 15.39 15.76
N ALA A 528 -3.68 15.08 15.01
CA ALA A 528 -2.72 14.02 15.33
C ALA A 528 -1.38 14.64 15.78
N PRO A 529 -1.06 14.67 17.09
CA PRO A 529 0.15 15.31 17.62
C PRO A 529 1.43 14.76 16.98
N TRP A 530 1.47 13.46 16.70
CA TRP A 530 2.63 12.78 16.10
C TRP A 530 2.72 12.90 14.57
N ARG A 531 1.93 13.81 14.00
CA ARG A 531 2.08 14.31 12.63
C ARG A 531 2.28 15.83 12.58
N ASP A 532 2.36 16.48 13.75
CA ASP A 532 2.68 17.90 13.87
C ASP A 532 4.21 18.06 13.90
N PRO A 533 4.82 18.71 12.88
CA PRO A 533 6.28 18.84 12.79
C PRO A 533 6.90 19.50 14.03
N VAL A 534 6.21 20.45 14.67
CA VAL A 534 6.73 21.15 15.84
C VAL A 534 6.78 20.22 17.04
N LEU A 535 5.74 19.40 17.25
CA LEU A 535 5.74 18.42 18.34
C LEU A 535 6.71 17.27 18.07
N LEU A 536 6.91 16.87 16.81
CA LEU A 536 7.91 15.86 16.46
C LEU A 536 9.35 16.36 16.71
N GLU A 537 9.62 17.64 16.45
CA GLU A 537 10.91 18.27 16.77
C GLU A 537 11.12 18.41 18.28
N GLU A 538 10.08 18.80 19.02
CA GLU A 538 10.13 18.97 20.47
C GLU A 538 10.20 17.62 21.23
N PHE A 539 9.53 16.59 20.71
CA PHE A 539 9.39 15.27 21.30
C PHE A 539 9.77 14.14 20.32
N PRO A 540 11.04 14.05 19.89
CA PRO A 540 11.50 12.99 18.99
C PRO A 540 11.50 11.60 19.66
N GLY A 541 11.35 11.53 20.99
CA GLY A 541 11.29 10.29 21.72
C GLY A 541 10.87 10.46 23.18
N ARG A 542 10.78 9.31 23.88
CA ARG A 542 10.30 9.23 25.27
C ARG A 542 11.14 10.04 26.24
N SER A 543 12.46 10.12 26.07
CA SER A 543 13.35 10.86 26.96
C SER A 543 13.04 12.36 27.02
N GLN A 544 12.71 12.97 25.87
CA GLN A 544 12.33 14.38 25.79
C GLN A 544 10.96 14.63 26.44
N MET A 545 10.00 13.73 26.21
CA MET A 545 8.69 13.79 26.87
C MET A 545 8.82 13.74 28.40
N LEU A 546 9.68 12.86 28.92
CA LEU A 546 9.93 12.76 30.36
C LEU A 546 10.57 14.02 30.92
N THR A 547 11.57 14.55 30.24
CA THR A 547 12.26 15.79 30.64
C THR A 547 11.27 16.95 30.66
N PHE A 548 10.38 17.01 29.67
CA PHE A 548 9.33 18.02 29.59
C PHE A 548 8.32 17.90 30.74
N LEU A 549 7.85 16.70 31.07
CA LEU A 549 6.95 16.49 32.21
C LEU A 549 7.63 16.86 33.54
N GLN A 550 8.87 16.42 33.75
CA GLN A 550 9.65 16.73 34.96
C GLN A 550 9.88 18.23 35.13
N LYS A 551 10.19 18.95 34.05
CA LYS A 551 10.34 20.42 34.05
C LYS A 551 9.07 21.14 34.52
N HIS A 552 7.91 20.52 34.36
CA HIS A 552 6.62 21.05 34.80
C HIS A 552 6.08 20.38 36.07
N GLY A 553 6.94 19.69 36.83
CA GLY A 553 6.59 19.09 38.12
C GLY A 553 5.69 17.85 38.02
N ILE A 554 5.63 17.20 36.86
CA ILE A 554 4.88 15.96 36.65
C ILE A 554 5.86 14.79 36.63
N ASP A 555 5.90 14.03 37.71
CA ASP A 555 6.66 12.80 37.76
C ASP A 555 5.95 11.68 36.96
N HIS A 556 6.72 11.04 36.09
CA HIS A 556 6.30 9.84 35.38
C HIS A 556 7.35 8.75 35.59
N LYS A 557 6.97 7.66 36.27
CA LYS A 557 7.87 6.52 36.46
C LYS A 557 7.94 5.75 35.14
N ILE A 558 9.12 5.71 34.52
CA ILE A 558 9.39 4.75 33.46
C ILE A 558 9.49 3.39 34.13
N VAL A 559 8.60 2.45 33.79
CA VAL A 559 8.91 1.03 33.95
C VAL A 559 10.12 0.80 33.05
N SER A 560 11.30 0.56 33.62
CA SER A 560 12.60 0.70 32.93
C SER A 560 12.56 0.13 31.51
N GLN A 561 13.15 0.82 30.53
CA GLN A 561 13.24 0.34 29.14
C GLN A 561 13.85 -1.08 29.06
N ALA A 562 14.69 -1.47 30.03
CA ALA A 562 15.25 -2.81 30.15
C ALA A 562 14.22 -3.91 30.47
N SER A 563 12.97 -3.56 30.83
CA SER A 563 11.91 -4.50 31.21
C SER A 563 10.77 -4.62 30.19
N LYS A 564 10.55 -3.61 29.33
CA LYS A 564 9.46 -3.65 28.34
C LYS A 564 9.96 -4.22 27.01
N ARG A 565 9.67 -5.50 26.77
CA ARG A 565 10.14 -6.27 25.60
C ARG A 565 9.24 -6.17 24.37
N TYR A 566 8.02 -5.63 24.53
CA TYR A 566 7.01 -5.45 23.49
C TYR A 566 5.98 -4.39 23.92
N SER A 567 5.22 -3.88 22.97
CA SER A 567 4.09 -2.96 23.15
C SER A 567 2.76 -3.72 23.13
N THR A 568 1.83 -3.30 23.98
CA THR A 568 0.53 -3.95 24.16
C THR A 568 -0.60 -2.95 23.94
N ASP A 569 -1.64 -3.37 23.22
CA ASP A 569 -2.95 -2.72 23.12
C ASP A 569 -4.01 -3.78 23.47
N ALA A 570 -4.94 -3.42 24.36
CA ALA A 570 -5.85 -4.38 24.95
C ALA A 570 -7.27 -3.82 25.08
N ASN A 571 -8.25 -4.71 24.99
CA ASN A 571 -9.64 -4.50 25.34
C ASN A 571 -10.31 -5.86 25.59
N ILE A 572 -11.59 -5.86 25.93
CA ILE A 572 -12.29 -7.09 26.28
C ILE A 572 -12.38 -8.13 25.14
N CYS A 573 -12.30 -7.70 23.87
CA CYS A 573 -12.31 -8.63 22.74
C CYS A 573 -10.97 -9.35 22.58
N GLY A 574 -9.87 -8.75 23.06
CA GLY A 574 -8.55 -9.30 22.89
C GLY A 574 -7.43 -8.29 23.08
N LEU A 575 -6.21 -8.79 22.96
CA LEU A 575 -4.97 -8.07 23.22
C LEU A 575 -3.97 -8.34 22.09
N SER A 576 -3.24 -7.31 21.68
CA SER A 576 -2.18 -7.42 20.67
C SER A 576 -0.83 -7.04 21.27
N ASN A 577 0.17 -7.90 21.11
CA ASN A 577 1.56 -7.66 21.49
C ASN A 577 2.42 -7.52 20.23
N GLU A 578 3.08 -6.38 20.07
CA GLU A 578 3.89 -6.05 18.89
C GLU A 578 5.11 -5.19 19.23
N ALA A 579 5.92 -4.83 18.22
CA ALA A 579 7.08 -3.94 18.33
C ALA A 579 8.23 -4.46 19.22
N GLU A 580 9.29 -3.65 19.32
CA GLU A 580 10.49 -3.93 20.13
C GLU A 580 11.10 -5.32 19.77
N ASP A 581 11.35 -6.21 20.74
CA ASP A 581 11.95 -7.52 20.47
C ASP A 581 11.13 -8.38 19.50
N LEU A 582 9.80 -8.20 19.45
CA LEU A 582 8.91 -8.97 18.57
C LEU A 582 9.02 -8.59 17.09
N GLU A 583 9.66 -7.47 16.73
CA GLU A 583 9.90 -7.09 15.34
C GLU A 583 10.81 -8.11 14.62
N SER A 584 11.78 -8.68 15.34
CA SER A 584 12.66 -9.70 14.79
C SER A 584 11.95 -11.04 14.69
N MET A 585 11.84 -11.58 13.47
CA MET A 585 11.33 -12.93 13.22
C MET A 585 12.10 -14.05 13.96
N GLN A 586 13.33 -13.76 14.42
CA GLN A 586 14.15 -14.70 15.18
C GLN A 586 13.78 -14.74 16.66
N THR A 587 13.18 -13.68 17.19
CA THR A 587 12.71 -13.64 18.58
C THR A 587 11.52 -14.59 18.72
N PRO A 588 11.57 -15.59 19.61
CA PRO A 588 10.44 -16.48 19.87
C PRO A 588 9.23 -15.71 20.42
N ILE A 589 8.02 -16.07 19.99
CA ILE A 589 6.78 -15.47 20.52
C ILE A 589 6.57 -15.73 22.01
N THR A 590 7.25 -16.74 22.57
CA THR A 590 7.18 -17.14 23.97
C THR A 590 7.78 -16.14 24.94
N ILE A 591 8.35 -15.03 24.45
CA ILE A 591 8.69 -13.89 25.31
C ILE A 591 7.44 -13.15 25.83
N VAL A 592 6.29 -13.35 25.16
CA VAL A 592 5.01 -12.80 25.58
C VAL A 592 4.50 -13.57 26.80
N ASN A 593 4.18 -12.82 27.84
CA ASN A 593 3.43 -13.28 29.01
C ASN A 593 1.94 -13.00 28.75
N PRO A 594 1.12 -14.02 28.47
CA PRO A 594 -0.30 -13.83 28.20
C PRO A 594 -1.03 -13.23 29.41
N VAL A 595 -1.93 -12.28 29.17
CA VAL A 595 -2.71 -11.60 30.22
C VAL A 595 -4.15 -12.11 30.29
N MET A 596 -4.70 -12.52 29.15
CA MET A 596 -6.07 -13.03 29.05
C MET A 596 -6.16 -14.55 29.19
N GLY A 597 -5.03 -15.24 29.33
CA GLY A 597 -4.98 -16.69 29.44
C GLY A 597 -3.60 -17.23 29.79
N VAL A 598 -3.32 -18.46 29.37
CA VAL A 598 -2.03 -19.13 29.55
C VAL A 598 -1.55 -19.74 28.23
N TRP A 599 -0.25 -20.05 28.11
CA TRP A 599 0.21 -20.86 26.99
C TRP A 599 -0.42 -22.27 27.05
N PRO A 600 -0.70 -22.93 25.90
CA PRO A 600 -1.29 -24.26 25.88
C PRO A 600 -0.57 -25.31 26.75
N LYS A 601 0.76 -25.22 26.84
CA LYS A 601 1.58 -26.11 27.68
C LYS A 601 1.34 -25.93 29.19
N ASP A 602 0.88 -24.75 29.61
CA ASP A 602 0.68 -24.35 31.01
C ASP A 602 -0.81 -24.47 31.41
N ALA A 603 -1.70 -24.80 30.46
CA ALA A 603 -3.11 -25.05 30.73
C ALA A 603 -3.33 -26.39 31.48
N PRO A 604 -4.44 -26.55 32.23
CA PRO A 604 -4.76 -27.77 32.96
C PRO A 604 -4.73 -29.03 32.08
N ASP A 605 -4.21 -30.13 32.63
CA ASP A 605 -4.13 -31.44 31.96
C ASP A 605 -5.45 -32.25 32.03
N LYS A 606 -6.56 -31.56 32.26
CA LYS A 606 -7.90 -32.16 32.33
C LYS A 606 -8.80 -31.43 31.35
N GLN A 607 -9.48 -32.19 30.49
CA GLN A 607 -10.48 -31.62 29.59
C GLN A 607 -11.61 -30.96 30.40
N GLU A 608 -11.91 -29.71 30.08
CA GLU A 608 -13.06 -28.99 30.60
C GLU A 608 -14.22 -29.08 29.60
N GLU A 609 -15.40 -29.51 30.04
CA GLU A 609 -16.59 -29.51 29.21
C GLU A 609 -17.41 -28.25 29.45
N ILE A 610 -17.89 -27.63 28.37
CA ILE A 610 -18.70 -26.42 28.43
C ILE A 610 -19.88 -26.54 27.48
N THR A 611 -20.99 -25.92 27.84
CA THR A 611 -22.17 -25.78 26.98
C THR A 611 -22.44 -24.31 26.68
N LEU A 612 -22.69 -24.00 25.41
CA LEU A 612 -23.08 -22.66 24.95
C LEU A 612 -24.40 -22.76 24.20
N LYS A 613 -25.40 -21.99 24.63
CA LYS A 613 -26.68 -21.87 23.92
C LYS A 613 -26.65 -20.65 23.03
N PHE A 614 -27.05 -20.83 21.78
CA PHE A 614 -27.22 -19.79 20.78
C PHE A 614 -28.69 -19.64 20.39
N GLU A 615 -29.11 -18.40 20.18
CA GLU A 615 -30.40 -18.02 19.61
C GLU A 615 -30.11 -17.05 18.46
N LYS A 616 -30.48 -17.44 17.23
CA LYS A 616 -30.26 -16.68 15.99
C LYS A 616 -28.80 -16.20 15.83
N GLY A 617 -27.84 -17.09 16.07
CA GLY A 617 -26.40 -16.81 15.99
C GLY A 617 -25.81 -16.09 17.21
N ARG A 618 -26.61 -15.70 18.19
CA ARG A 618 -26.15 -14.98 19.39
C ARG A 618 -26.12 -15.89 20.61
N CYS A 619 -25.00 -15.91 21.33
CA CYS A 619 -24.88 -16.66 22.58
C CYS A 619 -25.74 -16.03 23.68
N THR A 620 -26.66 -16.80 24.25
CA THR A 620 -27.59 -16.34 25.31
C THR A 620 -27.38 -17.06 26.63
N GLN A 621 -26.72 -18.22 26.64
CA GLN A 621 -26.37 -18.93 27.87
C GLN A 621 -25.01 -19.62 27.79
N ILE A 622 -24.30 -19.65 28.92
CA ILE A 622 -23.07 -20.44 29.12
C ILE A 622 -23.29 -21.32 30.35
N ASN A 623 -23.08 -22.64 30.21
CA ASN A 623 -23.30 -23.63 31.28
C ASN A 623 -24.68 -23.50 31.96
N GLY A 624 -25.73 -23.32 31.14
CA GLY A 624 -27.11 -23.19 31.58
C GLY A 624 -27.47 -21.86 32.25
N LYS A 625 -26.54 -20.91 32.37
CA LYS A 625 -26.78 -19.58 32.95
C LYS A 625 -26.97 -18.55 31.84
N ALA A 626 -28.05 -17.77 31.93
CA ALA A 626 -28.28 -16.65 31.03
C ALA A 626 -27.19 -15.59 31.16
N VAL A 627 -26.78 -15.02 30.01
CA VAL A 627 -25.71 -14.02 29.94
C VAL A 627 -26.12 -12.86 29.03
N THR A 628 -25.73 -11.66 29.42
CA THR A 628 -25.68 -10.51 28.50
C THR A 628 -24.49 -10.66 27.54
N PRO A 629 -24.39 -9.86 26.47
CA PRO A 629 -23.26 -9.90 25.55
C PRO A 629 -21.92 -9.67 26.26
N LEU A 630 -21.88 -8.65 27.12
CA LEU A 630 -20.70 -8.36 27.92
C LEU A 630 -20.32 -9.55 28.81
N GLN A 631 -21.30 -10.12 29.53
CA GLN A 631 -21.07 -11.28 30.39
C GLN A 631 -20.61 -12.52 29.59
N ALA A 632 -21.14 -12.72 28.38
CA ALA A 632 -20.75 -13.81 27.51
C ALA A 632 -19.28 -13.71 27.12
N VAL A 633 -18.82 -12.53 26.67
CA VAL A 633 -17.41 -12.30 26.32
C VAL A 633 -16.51 -12.46 27.55
N GLN A 634 -16.89 -11.90 28.70
CA GLN A 634 -16.12 -12.02 29.95
C GLN A 634 -15.96 -13.48 30.40
N GLN A 635 -17.08 -14.22 30.48
CA GLN A 635 -17.04 -15.63 30.90
C GLN A 635 -16.29 -16.49 29.88
N ALA A 636 -16.50 -16.25 28.58
CA ALA A 636 -15.78 -16.95 27.53
C ALA A 636 -14.27 -16.67 27.61
N ASN A 637 -13.85 -15.42 27.85
CA ASN A 637 -12.44 -15.07 28.07
C ASN A 637 -11.85 -15.85 29.24
N THR A 638 -12.54 -15.89 30.40
CA THR A 638 -12.06 -16.64 31.57
C THR A 638 -11.92 -18.14 31.30
N ILE A 639 -12.93 -18.75 30.67
CA ILE A 639 -12.98 -20.20 30.42
C ILE A 639 -11.95 -20.61 29.35
N ALA A 640 -11.92 -19.93 28.21
CA ALA A 640 -10.97 -20.24 27.15
C ALA A 640 -9.53 -19.87 27.53
N GLY A 641 -9.34 -18.74 28.23
CA GLY A 641 -8.05 -18.26 28.68
C GLY A 641 -7.31 -19.27 29.54
N ARG A 642 -7.98 -19.83 30.56
CA ARG A 642 -7.38 -20.87 31.42
C ARG A 642 -7.07 -22.18 30.69
N ASN A 643 -7.76 -22.45 29.58
CA ASN A 643 -7.52 -23.60 28.72
C ASN A 643 -6.50 -23.32 27.62
N GLY A 644 -5.87 -22.14 27.59
CA GLY A 644 -4.85 -21.74 26.62
C GLY A 644 -5.38 -21.55 25.20
N ILE A 645 -6.67 -21.24 25.04
CA ILE A 645 -7.32 -21.02 23.74
C ILE A 645 -7.23 -19.55 23.34
N GLY A 646 -7.11 -19.28 22.04
CA GLY A 646 -7.22 -17.94 21.47
C GLY A 646 -5.91 -17.16 21.39
N LEU A 647 -4.77 -17.80 21.65
CA LEU A 647 -3.45 -17.29 21.27
C LEU A 647 -3.22 -17.53 19.78
N CYS A 648 -2.87 -16.48 19.04
CA CYS A 648 -2.41 -16.61 17.65
C CYS A 648 -1.25 -15.67 17.34
N GLN A 649 -0.61 -15.88 16.20
CA GLN A 649 0.43 -15.00 15.69
C GLN A 649 0.18 -14.70 14.21
N ALA A 650 0.49 -13.48 13.81
CA ALA A 650 0.36 -13.06 12.42
C ALA A 650 1.59 -12.29 11.96
N LEU A 651 1.98 -12.52 10.71
CA LEU A 651 2.77 -11.58 9.92
C LEU A 651 1.81 -10.87 8.96
N GLU A 652 1.09 -9.89 9.51
CA GLU A 652 -0.05 -9.25 8.88
C GLU A 652 0.34 -8.18 7.86
N ASN A 653 -0.55 -7.92 6.91
CA ASN A 653 -0.45 -6.84 5.93
C ASN A 653 -1.13 -5.57 6.48
N ARG A 654 -0.35 -4.51 6.73
CA ARG A 654 -0.88 -3.21 7.17
C ARG A 654 -1.52 -2.45 6.01
N ILE A 655 -2.44 -1.55 6.34
CA ILE A 655 -3.13 -0.64 5.40
C ILE A 655 -2.10 0.16 4.57
N LEU A 656 -0.97 0.51 5.19
CA LEU A 656 0.10 1.29 4.59
C LEU A 656 1.00 0.48 3.63
N GLY A 657 0.68 -0.79 3.35
CA GLY A 657 1.45 -1.67 2.48
C GLY A 657 2.72 -2.28 3.13
N THR A 658 2.92 -2.06 4.42
CA THR A 658 4.00 -2.69 5.20
C THR A 658 3.52 -3.99 5.86
N LYS A 659 4.44 -4.83 6.32
CA LYS A 659 4.10 -5.98 7.17
C LYS A 659 4.38 -5.66 8.63
N SER A 660 3.58 -6.21 9.53
CA SER A 660 3.90 -6.24 10.97
C SER A 660 3.75 -7.63 11.52
N ARG A 661 4.53 -7.89 12.57
CA ARG A 661 4.45 -9.12 13.33
C ARG A 661 3.77 -8.83 14.66
N GLY A 662 2.76 -9.63 14.99
CA GLY A 662 2.04 -9.53 16.26
C GLY A 662 1.74 -10.91 16.85
N VAL A 663 1.60 -10.92 18.18
CA VAL A 663 1.09 -12.05 18.97
C VAL A 663 -0.19 -11.58 19.64
N TYR A 664 -1.29 -12.28 19.40
CA TYR A 664 -2.62 -11.84 19.81
C TYR A 664 -3.24 -12.83 20.78
N GLU A 665 -4.05 -12.30 21.69
CA GLU A 665 -4.90 -13.06 22.60
C GLU A 665 -6.35 -12.66 22.34
N ALA A 666 -7.22 -13.64 22.07
CA ALA A 666 -8.66 -13.40 21.95
C ALA A 666 -9.45 -14.66 22.39
N PRO A 667 -9.31 -15.11 23.66
CA PRO A 667 -9.86 -16.38 24.13
C PRO A 667 -11.38 -16.46 23.97
N GLY A 668 -12.11 -15.43 24.40
CA GLY A 668 -13.57 -15.40 24.34
C GLY A 668 -14.08 -15.35 22.91
N MET A 669 -13.45 -14.54 22.05
CA MET A 669 -13.77 -14.47 20.62
C MET A 669 -13.58 -15.82 19.94
N ALA A 670 -12.45 -16.50 20.21
CA ALA A 670 -12.15 -17.80 19.65
C ALA A 670 -13.16 -18.88 20.09
N LEU A 671 -13.53 -18.90 21.37
CA LEU A 671 -14.50 -19.84 21.91
C LEU A 671 -15.91 -19.61 21.35
N LEU A 672 -16.40 -18.37 21.40
CA LEU A 672 -17.72 -18.02 20.89
C LEU A 672 -17.79 -18.24 19.36
N GLY A 673 -16.73 -17.86 18.64
CA GLY A 673 -16.59 -18.04 17.20
C GLY A 673 -16.59 -19.50 16.77
N HIS A 674 -15.85 -20.36 17.46
CA HIS A 674 -15.86 -21.80 17.21
C HIS A 674 -17.23 -22.41 17.49
N ALA A 675 -17.83 -22.07 18.63
CA ALA A 675 -19.12 -22.61 19.04
C ALA A 675 -20.25 -22.23 18.07
N VAL A 676 -20.36 -20.96 17.66
CA VAL A 676 -21.40 -20.56 16.68
C VAL A 676 -21.18 -21.21 15.32
N THR A 677 -19.92 -21.43 14.92
CA THR A 677 -19.59 -22.14 13.67
C THR A 677 -20.11 -23.59 13.69
N CYS A 678 -20.08 -24.29 14.83
CA CYS A 678 -20.68 -25.62 14.96
C CYS A 678 -22.19 -25.59 14.67
N VAL A 679 -22.90 -24.53 15.07
CA VAL A 679 -24.33 -24.36 14.73
C VAL A 679 -24.49 -24.04 13.24
N TYR A 680 -23.67 -23.15 12.68
CA TYR A 680 -23.69 -22.81 11.25
C TYR A 680 -23.50 -24.03 10.34
N MET A 681 -22.62 -24.97 10.71
CA MET A 681 -22.43 -26.22 9.97
C MET A 681 -23.70 -27.07 9.88
N ALA A 682 -24.61 -26.95 10.85
CA ALA A 682 -25.87 -27.69 10.88
C ALA A 682 -27.01 -26.99 10.12
N VAL A 683 -26.98 -25.65 10.00
CA VAL A 683 -28.12 -24.87 9.50
C VAL A 683 -27.90 -24.20 8.16
N LEU A 684 -26.65 -23.99 7.72
CA LEU A 684 -26.34 -23.34 6.45
C LEU A 684 -26.16 -24.38 5.34
N ASP A 685 -26.92 -24.24 4.25
CA ASP A 685 -26.70 -25.02 3.05
C ASP A 685 -25.39 -24.62 2.35
N ARG A 686 -24.97 -25.40 1.34
CA ARG A 686 -23.72 -25.18 0.62
C ARG A 686 -23.62 -23.78 -0.02
N ARG A 687 -24.69 -23.26 -0.62
CA ARG A 687 -24.68 -21.95 -1.31
C ARG A 687 -24.64 -20.81 -0.29
N SER A 688 -25.43 -20.90 0.77
CA SER A 688 -25.39 -19.94 1.88
C SER A 688 -24.03 -19.90 2.56
N THR A 689 -23.41 -21.07 2.78
CA THR A 689 -22.05 -21.17 3.33
C THR A 689 -20.99 -20.48 2.45
N LEU A 690 -21.08 -20.60 1.13
CA LEU A 690 -20.15 -19.94 0.21
C LEU A 690 -20.30 -18.42 0.24
N LEU A 691 -21.54 -17.92 0.22
CA LEU A 691 -21.81 -16.48 0.35
C LEU A 691 -21.35 -15.95 1.71
N PHE A 692 -21.66 -16.66 2.80
CA PHE A 692 -21.23 -16.31 4.14
C PHE A 692 -19.71 -16.10 4.22
N ARG A 693 -18.92 -17.00 3.63
CA ARG A 693 -17.45 -16.88 3.60
C ARG A 693 -16.96 -15.63 2.85
N GLN A 694 -17.61 -15.28 1.73
CA GLN A 694 -17.28 -14.06 0.99
C GLN A 694 -17.60 -12.81 1.82
N LEU A 695 -18.76 -12.79 2.49
CA LEU A 695 -19.15 -11.69 3.39
C LEU A 695 -18.21 -11.59 4.59
N SER A 696 -17.83 -12.72 5.18
CA SER A 696 -16.90 -12.79 6.33
C SER A 696 -15.55 -12.16 5.98
N ALA A 697 -14.98 -12.54 4.83
CA ALA A 697 -13.71 -11.98 4.35
C ALA A 697 -13.83 -10.48 4.07
N HIS A 698 -14.90 -10.04 3.40
CA HIS A 698 -15.15 -8.61 3.15
C HIS A 698 -15.26 -7.82 4.46
N ILE A 699 -16.09 -8.26 5.41
CA ILE A 699 -16.24 -7.59 6.71
C ILE A 699 -14.90 -7.54 7.44
N SER A 700 -14.13 -8.63 7.38
CA SER A 700 -12.82 -8.69 8.00
C SER A 700 -11.88 -7.61 7.45
N ASP A 701 -11.70 -7.54 6.13
CA ASP A 701 -10.85 -6.53 5.49
C ASP A 701 -11.33 -5.10 5.80
N GLN A 702 -12.65 -4.88 5.79
CA GLN A 702 -13.21 -3.56 6.03
C GLN A 702 -13.02 -3.09 7.49
N ILE A 703 -13.14 -3.97 8.49
CA ILE A 703 -12.86 -3.60 9.88
C ILE A 703 -11.37 -3.23 10.01
N TYR A 704 -10.47 -4.02 9.41
CA TYR A 704 -9.04 -3.80 9.49
C TYR A 704 -8.66 -2.43 8.90
N ASP A 705 -9.28 -2.07 7.76
CA ASP A 705 -9.07 -0.84 7.00
C ASP A 705 -9.72 0.43 7.59
N GLY A 706 -10.45 0.34 8.71
CA GLY A 706 -11.15 1.50 9.28
C GLY A 706 -12.48 1.81 8.60
N ARG A 707 -13.14 0.80 8.01
CA ARG A 707 -14.33 0.93 7.14
C ARG A 707 -15.61 0.31 7.69
N TYR A 708 -15.67 0.12 9.00
CA TYR A 708 -16.84 -0.43 9.69
C TYR A 708 -18.17 0.28 9.35
N PHE A 709 -18.17 1.63 9.30
CA PHE A 709 -19.39 2.41 9.01
C PHE A 709 -19.73 2.53 7.53
N ASP A 710 -18.93 1.96 6.63
CA ASP A 710 -19.19 2.08 5.18
C ASP A 710 -20.45 1.29 4.78
N PRO A 711 -21.22 1.77 3.79
CA PRO A 711 -22.44 1.09 3.36
C PRO A 711 -22.23 -0.37 2.97
N SER A 712 -21.10 -0.70 2.34
CA SER A 712 -20.75 -2.08 1.96
C SER A 712 -20.59 -2.98 3.19
N THR A 713 -19.85 -2.50 4.19
CA THR A 713 -19.60 -3.23 5.45
C THR A 713 -20.88 -3.42 6.25
N ARG A 714 -21.68 -2.36 6.42
CA ARG A 714 -22.97 -2.44 7.13
C ARG A 714 -23.95 -3.36 6.43
N THR A 715 -24.00 -3.33 5.09
CA THR A 715 -24.84 -4.26 4.30
C THR A 715 -24.37 -5.70 4.47
N ALA A 716 -23.06 -5.95 4.42
CA ALA A 716 -22.51 -7.28 4.61
C ALA A 716 -22.79 -7.84 6.01
N ILE A 717 -22.65 -7.02 7.07
CA ILE A 717 -22.99 -7.40 8.45
C ILE A 717 -24.49 -7.75 8.55
N ASN A 718 -25.37 -6.95 7.97
CA ASN A 718 -26.81 -7.26 7.96
C ASN A 718 -27.11 -8.57 7.22
N ALA A 719 -26.47 -8.82 6.08
CA ALA A 719 -26.61 -10.07 5.35
C ALA A 719 -26.12 -11.28 6.16
N VAL A 720 -25.01 -11.13 6.91
CA VAL A 720 -24.53 -12.16 7.85
C VAL A 720 -25.59 -12.46 8.92
N TRP A 721 -26.18 -11.44 9.54
CA TRP A 721 -27.22 -11.65 10.55
C TRP A 721 -28.48 -12.31 9.98
N GLN A 722 -28.84 -11.99 8.74
CA GLN A 722 -29.91 -12.69 8.04
C GLN A 722 -29.58 -14.17 7.82
N LEU A 723 -28.35 -14.49 7.41
CA LEU A 723 -27.90 -15.88 7.27
C LEU A 723 -27.80 -16.60 8.62
N ALA A 724 -27.51 -15.88 9.70
CA ALA A 724 -27.39 -16.44 11.05
C ALA A 724 -28.74 -16.68 11.77
N GLU A 725 -29.86 -16.20 11.22
CA GLU A 725 -31.19 -16.35 11.83
C GLU A 725 -31.57 -17.80 12.20
N PRO A 726 -31.33 -18.83 11.36
CA PRO A 726 -31.65 -20.22 11.74
C PRO A 726 -30.69 -20.80 12.79
N ALA A 727 -29.59 -20.13 13.13
CA ALA A 727 -28.53 -20.67 13.99
C ALA A 727 -28.90 -20.61 15.48
N SER A 728 -29.89 -21.41 15.88
CA SER A 728 -30.28 -21.60 17.28
C SER A 728 -30.02 -23.04 17.70
N GLY A 729 -29.38 -23.24 18.85
CA GLY A 729 -29.03 -24.56 19.38
C GLY A 729 -28.04 -24.50 20.53
N THR A 730 -27.82 -25.64 21.19
CA THR A 730 -26.92 -25.79 22.33
C THR A 730 -25.71 -26.64 21.92
N VAL A 731 -24.53 -26.02 21.91
CA VAL A 731 -23.25 -26.65 21.56
C VAL A 731 -22.53 -27.09 22.81
N LYS A 732 -22.09 -28.36 22.86
CA LYS A 732 -21.21 -28.89 23.89
C LYS A 732 -19.79 -29.02 23.33
N LEU A 733 -18.82 -28.40 23.99
CA LEU A 733 -17.40 -28.43 23.63
C LEU A 733 -16.55 -29.04 24.75
N GLY A 734 -15.47 -29.72 24.36
CA GLY A 734 -14.39 -30.13 25.24
C GLY A 734 -13.16 -29.26 24.99
N LEU A 735 -12.69 -28.56 26.02
CA LEU A 735 -11.53 -27.66 25.96
C LEU A 735 -10.33 -28.34 26.60
N HIS A 736 -9.19 -28.36 25.91
CA HIS A 736 -7.98 -28.98 26.42
C HIS A 736 -6.73 -28.41 25.76
N LYS A 737 -5.85 -27.76 26.54
CA LYS A 737 -4.51 -27.30 26.12
C LYS A 737 -4.49 -26.64 24.74
N GLY A 738 -5.27 -25.58 24.58
CA GLY A 738 -5.38 -24.80 23.35
C GLY A 738 -6.30 -25.38 22.27
N HIS A 739 -6.84 -26.58 22.48
CA HIS A 739 -7.76 -27.23 21.55
C HIS A 739 -9.22 -27.14 22.01
N MET A 740 -10.11 -27.06 21.02
CA MET A 740 -11.56 -27.13 21.18
C MET A 740 -12.08 -28.32 20.37
N ASN A 741 -12.72 -29.26 21.05
CA ASN A 741 -13.35 -30.43 20.44
C ASN A 741 -14.86 -30.25 20.45
N PHE A 742 -15.49 -30.37 19.30
CA PHE A 742 -16.94 -30.50 19.22
C PHE A 742 -17.37 -31.85 19.82
N LEU A 743 -18.23 -31.82 20.84
CA LEU A 743 -18.74 -33.03 21.49
C LEU A 743 -20.18 -33.33 21.07
N ALA A 744 -21.05 -32.33 21.05
CA ALA A 744 -22.45 -32.49 20.66
C ALA A 744 -23.09 -31.17 20.25
N LEU A 745 -24.13 -31.27 19.41
CA LEU A 745 -25.10 -30.20 19.14
C LEU A 745 -26.48 -30.74 19.50
N THR A 746 -27.20 -29.99 20.33
CA THR A 746 -28.56 -30.31 20.78
C THR A 746 -29.46 -29.10 20.58
N ASP A 747 -30.78 -29.27 20.69
CA ASP A 747 -31.77 -28.19 20.56
C ASP A 747 -31.70 -27.38 19.25
N CYS A 748 -31.17 -27.97 18.17
CA CYS A 748 -31.01 -27.32 16.86
C CYS A 748 -32.19 -27.65 15.93
N ALA A 749 -33.35 -27.05 16.19
CA ALA A 749 -34.59 -27.34 15.46
C ALA A 749 -34.56 -26.95 13.96
N GLN A 750 -33.61 -26.10 13.56
CA GLN A 750 -33.42 -25.66 12.16
C GLN A 750 -32.25 -26.39 11.48
N SER A 751 -31.75 -27.48 12.07
CA SER A 751 -30.76 -28.33 11.40
C SER A 751 -31.31 -28.82 10.06
N ILE A 752 -30.52 -28.66 9.01
CA ILE A 752 -30.78 -29.24 7.69
C ILE A 752 -30.05 -30.58 7.50
N TYR A 753 -29.37 -31.06 8.55
CA TYR A 753 -28.81 -32.41 8.59
C TYR A 753 -29.87 -33.40 9.07
N PHE A 754 -30.25 -34.32 8.19
CA PHE A 754 -31.12 -35.46 8.48
C PHE A 754 -30.28 -36.75 8.36
N GLU A 755 -30.22 -37.54 9.43
CA GLU A 755 -29.38 -38.74 9.50
C GLU A 755 -29.73 -39.76 8.40
N GLU A 756 -31.02 -39.90 8.09
CA GLU A 756 -31.51 -40.82 7.06
C GLU A 756 -30.95 -40.49 5.67
N ASP A 757 -30.73 -39.22 5.33
CA ASP A 757 -30.17 -38.81 4.04
C ASP A 757 -28.68 -39.11 3.90
N SER A 758 -27.98 -39.30 5.02
CA SER A 758 -26.52 -39.55 5.06
C SER A 758 -26.17 -40.99 5.42
N SER A 759 -27.15 -41.82 5.76
CA SER A 759 -26.92 -43.20 6.17
C SER A 759 -26.34 -44.04 5.03
N MET A 760 -25.35 -44.88 5.37
CA MET A 760 -24.81 -45.90 4.46
C MET A 760 -25.59 -47.21 4.54
N GLU A 761 -26.51 -47.33 5.49
CA GLU A 761 -27.47 -48.43 5.58
C GLU A 761 -28.72 -48.11 4.73
N ALA A 762 -29.60 -49.10 4.54
CA ALA A 762 -30.86 -48.88 3.86
C ALA A 762 -31.73 -47.89 4.66
N SER A 763 -31.95 -46.69 4.12
CA SER A 763 -32.76 -45.64 4.72
C SER A 763 -33.86 -45.15 3.76
N ALA A 764 -34.80 -44.37 4.29
CA ALA A 764 -35.84 -43.71 3.50
C ALA A 764 -35.39 -42.34 2.93
N GLY A 765 -34.12 -41.97 3.10
CA GLY A 765 -33.54 -40.71 2.65
C GLY A 765 -33.20 -40.69 1.16
N LEU A 766 -32.03 -40.15 0.81
CA LEU A 766 -31.54 -40.04 -0.57
C LEU A 766 -31.61 -41.38 -1.33
N ASN A 767 -32.40 -41.43 -2.40
CA ASN A 767 -32.46 -42.59 -3.29
C ASN A 767 -31.13 -42.77 -4.08
N PRO A 768 -30.36 -43.85 -3.85
CA PRO A 768 -29.08 -44.05 -4.52
C PRO A 768 -29.19 -44.16 -6.04
N ALA A 769 -30.31 -44.65 -6.57
CA ALA A 769 -30.51 -44.82 -8.01
C ALA A 769 -30.53 -43.47 -8.76
N SER A 770 -31.02 -42.40 -8.12
CA SER A 770 -31.07 -41.06 -8.70
C SER A 770 -29.68 -40.45 -8.93
N SER A 771 -28.69 -40.85 -8.13
CA SER A 771 -27.32 -40.36 -8.24
C SER A 771 -26.67 -40.69 -9.59
N GLN A 772 -27.05 -41.81 -10.22
CA GLN A 772 -26.51 -42.19 -11.53
C GLN A 772 -26.83 -41.13 -12.59
N GLY A 773 -28.10 -40.69 -12.68
CA GLY A 773 -28.51 -39.66 -13.63
C GLY A 773 -27.81 -38.31 -13.36
N TYR A 774 -27.65 -37.94 -12.09
CA TYR A 774 -26.92 -36.72 -11.72
C TYR A 774 -25.44 -36.77 -12.15
N LEU A 775 -24.76 -37.90 -11.94
CA LEU A 775 -23.37 -38.09 -12.35
C LEU A 775 -23.22 -38.13 -13.87
N GLU A 776 -24.17 -38.68 -14.60
CA GLU A 776 -24.17 -38.64 -16.07
C GLU A 776 -24.17 -37.20 -16.59
N VAL A 777 -25.06 -36.36 -16.06
CA VAL A 777 -25.13 -34.93 -16.39
C VAL A 777 -23.84 -34.21 -15.99
N SER A 778 -23.38 -34.40 -14.76
CA SER A 778 -22.15 -33.77 -14.26
C SER A 778 -20.91 -34.20 -15.07
N SER A 779 -20.92 -35.40 -15.67
CA SER A 779 -19.78 -35.90 -16.44
C SER A 779 -19.60 -35.23 -17.80
N VAL A 780 -20.64 -34.55 -18.32
CA VAL A 780 -20.61 -33.95 -19.67
C VAL A 780 -19.50 -32.91 -19.78
N GLU A 781 -19.43 -31.99 -18.82
CA GLU A 781 -18.40 -30.95 -18.76
C GLU A 781 -17.00 -31.56 -18.63
N ALA A 782 -16.81 -32.49 -17.69
CA ALA A 782 -15.54 -33.15 -17.45
C ALA A 782 -15.00 -33.86 -18.71
N LYS A 783 -15.88 -34.61 -19.42
CA LYS A 783 -15.53 -35.29 -20.67
C LYS A 783 -15.19 -34.28 -21.79
N ALA A 784 -15.89 -33.16 -21.87
CA ALA A 784 -15.63 -32.14 -22.86
C ALA A 784 -14.24 -31.50 -22.66
N MET A 785 -13.89 -31.12 -21.42
CA MET A 785 -12.55 -30.59 -21.10
C MET A 785 -11.43 -31.58 -21.43
N ALA A 786 -11.63 -32.87 -21.11
CA ALA A 786 -10.67 -33.91 -21.45
C ALA A 786 -10.50 -34.09 -22.96
N LYS A 787 -11.60 -34.16 -23.74
CA LYS A 787 -11.56 -34.26 -25.20
C LYS A 787 -10.91 -33.05 -25.87
N ALA A 788 -11.08 -31.87 -25.30
CA ALA A 788 -10.46 -30.63 -25.77
C ALA A 788 -8.96 -30.52 -25.41
N GLY A 789 -8.39 -31.50 -24.70
CA GLY A 789 -6.99 -31.49 -24.27
C GLY A 789 -6.66 -30.45 -23.20
N LEU A 790 -7.67 -29.95 -22.47
CA LEU A 790 -7.50 -28.91 -21.44
C LEU A 790 -7.07 -29.46 -20.08
N ILE A 791 -7.12 -30.79 -19.90
CA ILE A 791 -6.81 -31.45 -18.63
C ILE A 791 -5.40 -32.02 -18.68
N ASP A 792 -4.57 -31.55 -17.76
CA ASP A 792 -3.24 -32.08 -17.51
C ASP A 792 -3.23 -32.83 -16.18
N THR A 793 -3.07 -34.16 -16.23
CA THR A 793 -3.03 -35.02 -15.05
C THR A 793 -1.64 -35.10 -14.42
N GLY A 794 -0.64 -34.46 -15.02
CA GLY A 794 0.71 -34.45 -14.51
C GLY A 794 0.85 -33.56 -13.26
N SER A 795 1.76 -33.95 -12.36
CA SER A 795 2.09 -33.11 -11.21
C SER A 795 2.65 -31.75 -11.67
N VAL A 796 1.95 -30.68 -11.29
CA VAL A 796 2.38 -29.29 -11.52
C VAL A 796 3.77 -29.05 -10.91
N TRP A 797 4.05 -29.64 -9.75
CA TRP A 797 5.34 -29.53 -9.08
C TRP A 797 6.45 -30.26 -9.82
N ALA A 798 6.20 -31.50 -10.25
CA ALA A 798 7.19 -32.27 -11.03
C ALA A 798 7.54 -31.59 -12.36
N LYS A 799 6.58 -30.90 -13.00
CA LYS A 799 6.82 -30.11 -14.21
C LYS A 799 7.64 -28.85 -13.95
N ARG A 800 7.54 -28.26 -12.76
CA ARG A 800 8.37 -27.11 -12.35
C ARG A 800 9.80 -27.50 -12.03
N GLN A 801 10.07 -28.71 -11.53
CA GLN A 801 11.43 -29.16 -11.26
C GLN A 801 12.22 -29.56 -12.52
N LYS A 802 11.52 -29.82 -13.64
CA LYS A 802 12.13 -30.15 -14.93
C LYS A 802 12.47 -28.92 -15.80
N LYS A 803 12.12 -27.71 -15.34
CA LYS A 803 12.46 -26.43 -15.96
C LYS A 803 13.43 -25.69 -15.05
#